data_AF-A0A936PE52-F1
#
_entry.id   AF-A0A936PE52-F1
#
_cell.length_a   1.000
_cell.length_b   1.000
_cell.length_c   1.000
_cell.angle_alpha   90.00
_cell.angle_beta   90.00
_cell.angle_gamma   90.00
#
_symmetry.space_group_name_H-M   'P 1'
#
loop_
_entity.id
_entity.type
_entity.pdbx_description
1 polymer ?
#
loop_
_entity_poly.entity_id
_entity_poly.type
_entity_poly.pdbx_seq_one_letter_code
_entity_poly.pdbx_strand_id
1 'polypeptide(L)'
;MDGTLANTQSLSLNAGTGGAIAASSTIGTGTSLATLTVTNSNGATFSGAVTTGTSVVLTDTTDATAITFNGALTTPTLTTAAQGYNLVLNGGATITNAVSFAHTGTLTLGNDAADVLLFDGGLTATDPSGVTLNGTVRTSGDAVSLGDGNTALTLAGTTSIIDTTNNGGTAAGAGITLGGAVDGTLANTQSLSLNAGTGGAIAASSTIGTGTSLATLTVTNSNGATFSGAVTTGTSVVLTDTTDATAITFNGALTTPTLTTAAQGYNLVLNGGATITNAVSFAHTGTLTLGNDAADVLLFDGGLTATDPSGVTLNGTVRTSGDAVSLGDGNTALTLAGTTSIIDTTNNGGTAAGAGITLGGAVDGTLANTQSLSLNAGTGGAIAASSTIGTGTSLATLTVTNSNGATFSGAVTTGTSVVLTDTTDATAITFNGALTTPTLTTAAQGYNLVLNGGATITNAVSFAHTGTLTLGNDAADVLLFDGGLTATDPSGVTLNGTVRTSGDAVSLGDGNTALTLAGTTSIIDTTNNGGTAAGAGITLGGAVDGTLANTQSLSLNAGTGGAIAASSTIGTGTSLATLTVTNSNGATFSGAVTTGTSVVLTDTTDATAITFNGALTTPTLTTAAQGYNLVLNGGATITNAVSFAHTGTLTLGNDAADVLLFDGGLTATDPRA
;
A
#
# COMPACT_ATOMS: atom_id res chain seq x y z
N MET A 1 66.91 7.33 -2.60
CA MET A 1 67.73 6.63 -1.58
C MET A 1 67.38 5.16 -1.64
N ASP A 2 68.30 4.30 -2.06
CA ASP A 2 68.04 2.87 -2.24
C ASP A 2 68.93 2.04 -1.30
N GLY A 3 68.50 0.81 -1.02
CA GLY A 3 69.38 -0.18 -0.40
C GLY A 3 70.50 -0.58 -1.37
N THR A 4 71.58 -1.14 -0.83
CA THR A 4 72.60 -1.82 -1.66
C THR A 4 72.23 -3.28 -1.95
N LEU A 5 71.37 -3.87 -1.11
CA LEU A 5 70.80 -5.21 -1.21
C LEU A 5 69.33 -5.13 -0.79
N ALA A 6 68.43 -5.72 -1.57
CA ALA A 6 67.00 -5.66 -1.33
C ALA A 6 66.63 -6.16 0.07
N ASN A 7 65.80 -5.39 0.79
CA ASN A 7 65.16 -5.77 2.06
C ASN A 7 66.15 -6.01 3.22
N THR A 8 67.35 -5.42 3.19
CA THR A 8 68.36 -5.62 4.25
C THR A 8 68.69 -4.37 5.06
N GLN A 9 68.53 -3.20 4.47
CA GLN A 9 68.96 -1.92 5.05
C GLN A 9 67.74 -1.09 5.45
N SER A 10 67.77 -0.52 6.65
CA SER A 10 66.73 0.38 7.13
C SER A 10 67.19 1.84 7.12
N LEU A 11 66.26 2.75 6.87
CA LEU A 11 66.48 4.20 6.91
C LEU A 11 65.62 4.79 8.04
N SER A 12 66.24 5.53 8.95
CA SER A 12 65.52 6.31 9.97
C SER A 12 65.75 7.80 9.71
N LEU A 13 64.67 8.57 9.62
CA LEU A 13 64.67 10.01 9.41
C LEU A 13 64.17 10.69 10.68
N ASN A 14 65.04 11.52 11.26
CA ASN A 14 64.77 12.32 12.45
C ASN A 14 65.31 13.73 12.23
N ALA A 15 64.43 14.73 12.23
CA ALA A 15 64.79 16.13 12.02
C ALA A 15 64.61 16.96 13.31
N GLY A 16 64.30 16.33 14.44
CA GLY A 16 63.93 16.97 15.68
C GLY A 16 62.56 17.66 15.62
N THR A 17 62.15 18.28 16.73
CA THR A 17 60.82 18.91 16.86
C THR A 17 60.62 20.16 15.99
N GLY A 18 61.69 20.74 15.45
CA GLY A 18 61.61 21.95 14.60
C GLY A 18 61.97 21.72 13.13
N GLY A 19 62.59 20.59 12.77
CA GLY A 19 63.06 20.33 11.41
C GLY A 19 62.03 19.56 10.58
N ALA A 20 61.81 19.96 9.33
CA ALA A 20 60.99 19.20 8.39
C ALA A 20 61.84 18.19 7.60
N ILE A 21 61.24 17.06 7.24
CA ILE A 21 61.84 16.06 6.35
C ILE A 21 61.30 16.29 4.93
N ALA A 22 62.18 16.36 3.94
CA ALA A 22 61.78 16.44 2.54
C ALA A 22 62.62 15.50 1.67
N ALA A 23 61.97 14.53 1.04
CA ALA A 23 62.56 13.63 0.06
C ALA A 23 61.96 13.92 -1.32
N SER A 24 62.73 14.59 -2.17
CA SER A 24 62.28 15.02 -3.51
C SER A 24 62.32 13.89 -4.56
N SER A 25 63.16 12.87 -4.35
CA SER A 25 63.31 11.71 -5.23
C SER A 25 62.67 10.46 -4.63
N THR A 26 62.70 9.35 -5.37
CA THR A 26 62.22 8.05 -4.88
C THR A 26 63.09 7.51 -3.73
N ILE A 27 62.47 6.67 -2.89
CA ILE A 27 63.12 5.91 -1.82
C ILE A 27 62.82 4.42 -2.03
N GLY A 28 63.85 3.60 -2.18
CA GLY A 28 63.75 2.15 -2.25
C GLY A 28 63.17 1.58 -3.54
N THR A 29 62.97 2.39 -4.59
CA THR A 29 62.39 1.93 -5.86
C THR A 29 63.38 1.16 -6.73
N GLY A 30 64.67 1.49 -6.65
CA GLY A 30 65.71 0.75 -7.38
C GLY A 30 66.05 -0.55 -6.67
N THR A 31 66.37 -0.43 -5.38
CA THR A 31 66.60 -1.55 -4.47
C THR A 31 65.89 -1.24 -3.15
N SER A 32 64.92 -2.06 -2.78
CA SER A 32 64.06 -1.83 -1.63
C SER A 32 64.82 -1.79 -0.30
N LEU A 33 64.42 -0.85 0.55
CA LEU A 33 64.81 -0.82 1.97
C LEU A 33 64.06 -1.91 2.73
N ALA A 34 64.61 -2.39 3.85
CA ALA A 34 63.86 -3.20 4.81
C ALA A 34 62.77 -2.35 5.48
N THR A 35 63.18 -1.32 6.22
CA THR A 35 62.28 -0.42 6.94
C THR A 35 62.60 1.04 6.67
N LEU A 36 61.57 1.87 6.49
CA LEU A 36 61.66 3.33 6.62
C LEU A 36 61.00 3.75 7.94
N THR A 37 61.72 4.48 8.78
CA THR A 37 61.19 5.07 10.01
C THR A 37 61.20 6.59 9.91
N VAL A 38 60.08 7.22 10.24
CA VAL A 38 59.96 8.68 10.43
C VAL A 38 59.66 8.93 11.89
N THR A 39 60.51 9.73 12.54
CA THR A 39 60.40 10.06 13.96
C THR A 39 60.79 11.52 14.18
N ASN A 40 60.16 12.21 15.14
CA ASN A 40 60.48 13.58 15.55
C ASN A 40 60.76 14.52 14.35
N SER A 41 59.70 15.02 13.73
CA SER A 41 59.79 16.01 12.64
C SER A 41 58.74 17.11 12.82
N ASN A 42 58.92 18.25 12.15
CA ASN A 42 57.89 19.28 11.96
C ASN A 42 57.23 19.12 10.57
N GLY A 43 56.79 17.89 10.29
CA GLY A 43 56.25 17.46 9.00
C GLY A 43 57.29 16.73 8.14
N ALA A 44 56.79 15.80 7.34
CA ALA A 44 57.59 15.04 6.39
C ALA A 44 56.90 15.02 5.02
N THR A 45 57.64 15.19 3.93
CA THR A 45 57.11 15.10 2.57
C THR A 45 57.97 14.20 1.70
N PHE A 46 57.34 13.19 1.10
CA PHE A 46 57.93 12.27 0.14
C PHE A 46 57.32 12.54 -1.24
N SER A 47 58.04 13.27 -2.09
CA SER A 47 57.57 13.65 -3.43
C SER A 47 57.64 12.51 -4.44
N GLY A 48 58.64 11.63 -4.31
CA GLY A 48 58.78 10.41 -5.10
C GLY A 48 58.14 9.20 -4.44
N ALA A 49 58.02 8.11 -5.19
CA ALA A 49 57.54 6.83 -4.66
C ALA A 49 58.44 6.30 -3.53
N VAL A 50 57.82 5.66 -2.55
CA VAL A 50 58.48 5.04 -1.39
C VAL A 50 58.18 3.55 -1.41
N THR A 51 59.24 2.73 -1.49
CA THR A 51 59.15 1.28 -1.51
C THR A 51 60.01 0.67 -0.40
N THR A 52 59.41 -0.15 0.46
CA THR A 52 60.12 -0.98 1.42
C THR A 52 59.66 -2.43 1.31
N GLY A 53 60.49 -3.38 1.70
CA GLY A 53 60.16 -4.80 1.69
C GLY A 53 59.78 -5.39 3.03
N THR A 54 59.74 -4.58 4.09
CA THR A 54 59.24 -5.00 5.40
C THR A 54 58.23 -4.00 5.94
N SER A 55 58.64 -2.74 6.16
CA SER A 55 57.74 -1.78 6.81
C SER A 55 58.03 -0.31 6.53
N VAL A 56 57.00 0.51 6.72
CA VAL A 56 57.10 1.94 7.02
C VAL A 56 56.56 2.15 8.43
N VAL A 57 57.31 2.86 9.27
CA VAL A 57 56.98 3.10 10.68
C VAL A 57 56.98 4.60 10.95
N LEU A 58 55.83 5.16 11.28
CA LEU A 58 55.63 6.57 11.59
C LEU A 58 55.41 6.70 13.10
N THR A 59 56.44 7.15 13.82
CA THR A 59 56.40 7.13 15.29
C THR A 59 56.01 8.47 15.91
N ASP A 60 56.46 9.58 15.34
CA ASP A 60 56.16 10.91 15.91
C ASP A 60 56.47 12.03 14.91
N THR A 61 55.71 13.11 15.00
CA THR A 61 55.83 14.38 14.25
C THR A 61 54.98 15.42 14.97
N THR A 62 55.33 16.70 14.91
CA THR A 62 54.59 17.79 15.57
C THR A 62 53.09 17.67 15.28
N ASP A 63 52.27 17.76 16.33
CA ASP A 63 50.81 17.64 16.22
C ASP A 63 50.24 18.57 15.14
N ALA A 64 49.22 18.07 14.42
CA ALA A 64 48.59 18.71 13.28
C ALA A 64 49.50 19.02 12.07
N THR A 65 50.79 18.67 12.09
CA THR A 65 51.63 18.70 10.89
C THR A 65 51.57 17.36 10.16
N ALA A 66 51.76 17.40 8.84
CA ALA A 66 51.52 16.23 7.99
C ALA A 66 52.79 15.42 7.71
N ILE A 67 52.64 14.10 7.74
CA ILE A 67 53.48 13.17 7.00
C ILE A 67 52.78 12.90 5.67
N THR A 68 53.37 13.35 4.57
CA THR A 68 52.75 13.34 3.25
C THR A 68 53.53 12.46 2.28
N PHE A 69 52.85 11.46 1.72
CA PHE A 69 53.33 10.66 0.59
C PHE A 69 52.65 11.15 -0.70
N ASN A 70 53.35 11.98 -1.46
CA ASN A 70 52.89 12.45 -2.77
C ASN A 70 53.14 11.42 -3.87
N GLY A 71 54.21 10.64 -3.78
CA GLY A 71 54.40 9.46 -4.61
C GLY A 71 53.74 8.22 -4.00
N ALA A 72 53.59 7.17 -4.82
CA ALA A 72 53.03 5.89 -4.38
C ALA A 72 53.81 5.30 -3.20
N LEU A 73 53.08 4.81 -2.20
CA LEU A 73 53.63 4.08 -1.06
C LEU A 73 53.44 2.58 -1.25
N THR A 74 54.54 1.82 -1.33
CA THR A 74 54.53 0.35 -1.41
C THR A 74 55.31 -0.24 -0.23
N THR A 75 54.63 -0.94 0.67
CA THR A 75 55.26 -1.52 1.86
C THR A 75 54.42 -2.69 2.36
N PRO A 76 54.99 -3.80 2.87
CA PRO A 76 54.17 -4.83 3.47
C PRO A 76 53.40 -4.35 4.71
N THR A 77 54.08 -3.65 5.62
CA THR A 77 53.46 -3.12 6.85
C THR A 77 53.55 -1.59 6.88
N LEU A 78 52.45 -0.92 7.23
CA LEU A 78 52.45 0.49 7.63
C LEU A 78 52.04 0.58 9.10
N THR A 79 52.92 1.11 9.94
CA THR A 79 52.65 1.32 11.37
C THR A 79 52.60 2.79 11.67
N THR A 80 51.53 3.23 12.33
CA THR A 80 51.36 4.59 12.85
C THR A 80 51.29 4.54 14.37
N ALA A 81 52.02 5.41 15.06
CA ALA A 81 51.89 5.59 16.50
C ALA A 81 50.73 6.53 16.85
N ALA A 82 50.17 6.37 18.05
CA ALA A 82 49.07 7.17 18.59
C ALA A 82 49.47 8.59 18.99
N GLN A 83 49.80 9.40 17.98
CA GLN A 83 50.24 10.80 18.10
C GLN A 83 49.36 11.70 17.23
N GLY A 84 49.37 13.01 17.48
CA GLY A 84 48.47 13.97 16.84
C GLY A 84 48.86 14.46 15.44
N TYR A 85 49.83 13.83 14.77
CA TYR A 85 50.20 14.22 13.40
C TYR A 85 49.13 13.83 12.38
N ASN A 86 49.08 14.56 11.27
CA ASN A 86 48.23 14.23 10.13
C ASN A 86 48.97 13.25 9.21
N LEU A 87 48.24 12.37 8.54
CA LEU A 87 48.78 11.47 7.52
C LEU A 87 48.06 11.68 6.18
N VAL A 88 48.84 11.86 5.12
CA VAL A 88 48.35 12.11 3.77
C VAL A 88 48.97 11.12 2.79
N LEU A 89 48.15 10.31 2.14
CA LEU A 89 48.54 9.32 1.12
C LEU A 89 47.97 9.73 -0.24
N ASN A 90 48.65 10.61 -0.96
CA ASN A 90 48.17 11.16 -2.24
C ASN A 90 48.42 10.21 -3.41
N GLY A 91 49.67 9.80 -3.64
CA GLY A 91 50.08 9.09 -4.86
C GLY A 91 49.65 7.62 -4.99
N GLY A 92 48.59 7.21 -4.27
CA GLY A 92 48.18 5.82 -4.10
C GLY A 92 48.98 5.06 -3.04
N ALA A 93 48.52 3.86 -2.71
CA ALA A 93 49.18 2.97 -1.76
C ALA A 93 49.01 1.50 -2.14
N THR A 94 49.98 0.68 -1.78
CA THR A 94 49.90 -0.79 -1.82
C THR A 94 50.51 -1.32 -0.54
N ILE A 95 49.65 -1.74 0.38
CA ILE A 95 50.03 -2.25 1.70
C ILE A 95 49.45 -3.64 1.88
N THR A 96 50.30 -4.63 2.10
CA THR A 96 49.87 -6.04 2.03
C THR A 96 49.33 -6.58 3.34
N ASN A 97 49.83 -6.09 4.48
CA ASN A 97 49.37 -6.48 5.79
C ASN A 97 48.26 -5.54 6.27
N ALA A 98 47.46 -5.99 7.24
CA ALA A 98 46.42 -5.19 7.87
C ALA A 98 46.97 -3.85 8.40
N VAL A 99 46.24 -2.77 8.11
CA VAL A 99 46.59 -1.43 8.59
C VAL A 99 45.55 -0.96 9.61
N SER A 100 46.04 -0.58 10.79
CA SER A 100 45.28 0.22 11.75
C SER A 100 45.96 1.57 11.88
N PHE A 101 45.25 2.63 11.50
CA PHE A 101 45.70 4.00 11.72
C PHE A 101 45.42 4.40 13.17
N ALA A 102 46.46 4.47 13.99
CA ALA A 102 46.36 4.80 15.42
C ALA A 102 46.60 6.28 15.71
N HIS A 103 47.11 7.05 14.75
CA HIS A 103 47.33 8.49 14.91
C HIS A 103 45.99 9.23 15.06
N THR A 104 45.99 10.32 15.81
CA THR A 104 44.77 11.06 16.18
C THR A 104 44.58 12.36 15.38
N GLY A 105 45.55 12.73 14.55
CA GLY A 105 45.38 13.79 13.55
C GLY A 105 44.44 13.36 12.41
N THR A 106 44.39 14.13 11.33
CA THR A 106 43.58 13.80 10.16
C THR A 106 44.24 12.74 9.28
N LEU A 107 43.42 11.95 8.59
CA LEU A 107 43.87 11.00 7.57
C LEU A 107 43.31 11.41 6.21
N THR A 108 44.16 11.55 5.19
CA THR A 108 43.75 11.78 3.81
C THR A 108 44.17 10.61 2.92
N LEU A 109 43.20 10.03 2.22
CA LEU A 109 43.35 8.88 1.32
C LEU A 109 43.08 9.33 -0.12
N GLY A 110 44.17 9.48 -0.89
CA GLY A 110 44.19 10.04 -2.24
C GLY A 110 44.09 11.56 -2.26
N ASN A 111 44.31 12.14 -3.44
CA ASN A 111 44.01 13.53 -3.79
C ASN A 111 43.32 13.68 -5.16
N ASP A 112 43.09 12.59 -5.89
CA ASP A 112 42.35 12.53 -7.14
C ASP A 112 41.41 11.30 -7.17
N ALA A 113 40.33 11.38 -7.94
CA ALA A 113 39.35 10.30 -8.11
C ALA A 113 39.96 9.04 -8.73
N ALA A 114 41.05 9.17 -9.49
CA ALA A 114 41.78 8.06 -10.09
C ALA A 114 42.71 7.32 -9.11
N ASP A 115 42.96 7.87 -7.93
CA ASP A 115 43.86 7.25 -6.96
C ASP A 115 43.31 5.92 -6.46
N VAL A 116 44.20 4.93 -6.34
CA VAL A 116 43.90 3.63 -5.77
C VAL A 116 44.81 3.40 -4.58
N LEU A 117 44.21 3.18 -3.42
CA LEU A 117 44.87 2.78 -2.18
C LEU A 117 44.47 1.34 -1.88
N LEU A 118 45.36 0.40 -2.23
CA LEU A 118 45.20 -1.02 -1.99
C LEU A 118 45.72 -1.39 -0.59
N PHE A 119 44.81 -1.77 0.30
CA PHE A 119 45.07 -2.32 1.63
C PHE A 119 44.74 -3.82 1.63
N ASP A 120 45.65 -4.64 1.11
CA ASP A 120 45.44 -6.07 0.83
C ASP A 120 45.20 -6.92 2.09
N GLY A 121 45.53 -6.42 3.28
CA GLY A 121 45.25 -7.10 4.55
C GLY A 121 44.13 -6.46 5.36
N GLY A 122 43.39 -5.51 4.78
CA GLY A 122 42.33 -4.76 5.44
C GLY A 122 42.76 -3.41 6.00
N LEU A 123 41.76 -2.60 6.34
CA LEU A 123 41.94 -1.21 6.76
C LEU A 123 41.02 -0.87 7.94
N THR A 124 41.60 -0.33 9.01
CA THR A 124 40.89 0.29 10.13
C THR A 124 41.39 1.72 10.35
N ALA A 125 40.49 2.70 10.32
CA ALA A 125 40.78 4.12 10.54
C ALA A 125 39.72 4.75 11.48
N THR A 126 39.69 4.31 12.73
CA THR A 126 38.75 4.79 13.77
C THR A 126 39.35 5.86 14.67
N ASP A 127 40.66 5.83 14.91
CA ASP A 127 41.34 6.76 15.82
C ASP A 127 41.65 8.15 15.24
N PRO A 128 41.82 8.35 13.90
CA PRO A 128 42.01 9.69 13.33
C PRO A 128 40.86 10.62 13.71
N SER A 129 41.11 11.92 13.84
CA SER A 129 40.05 12.91 14.13
C SER A 129 39.10 13.17 12.95
N GLY A 130 39.46 12.69 11.76
CA GLY A 130 38.66 12.75 10.55
C GLY A 130 39.37 12.03 9.41
N VAL A 131 38.59 11.43 8.52
CA VAL A 131 39.09 10.74 7.32
C VAL A 131 38.59 11.51 6.09
N THR A 132 39.49 11.84 5.17
CA THR A 132 39.15 12.40 3.86
C THR A 132 39.44 11.36 2.78
N LEU A 133 38.46 11.07 1.93
CA LEU A 133 38.60 10.13 0.81
C LEU A 133 38.41 10.85 -0.53
N ASN A 134 39.43 10.75 -1.40
CA ASN A 134 39.42 11.36 -2.73
C ASN A 134 39.32 10.37 -3.88
N GLY A 135 39.63 9.08 -3.66
CA GLY A 135 39.65 8.06 -4.70
C GLY A 135 39.12 6.72 -4.22
N THR A 136 39.81 5.65 -4.57
CA THR A 136 39.42 4.28 -4.24
C THR A 136 40.22 3.73 -3.07
N VAL A 137 39.52 3.30 -2.02
CA VAL A 137 40.04 2.33 -1.04
C VAL A 137 39.68 0.94 -1.52
N ARG A 138 40.69 0.08 -1.70
CA ARG A 138 40.51 -1.29 -2.18
C ARG A 138 41.15 -2.31 -1.25
N THR A 139 40.53 -3.46 -1.07
CA THR A 139 41.12 -4.64 -0.43
C THR A 139 40.87 -5.89 -1.30
N SER A 140 41.47 -7.04 -0.96
CA SER A 140 41.33 -8.29 -1.72
C SER A 140 40.56 -9.38 -0.98
N GLY A 141 39.46 -9.00 -0.33
CA GLY A 141 38.67 -9.89 0.53
C GLY A 141 38.81 -9.58 2.01
N ASP A 142 39.29 -8.39 2.36
CA ASP A 142 39.54 -7.98 3.74
C ASP A 142 38.68 -6.77 4.13
N ALA A 143 38.34 -6.69 5.41
CA ALA A 143 37.39 -5.69 5.89
C ALA A 143 37.95 -4.26 5.80
N VAL A 144 37.03 -3.31 5.60
CA VAL A 144 37.31 -1.87 5.68
C VAL A 144 36.43 -1.27 6.77
N SER A 145 37.04 -0.56 7.73
CA SER A 145 36.35 0.22 8.76
C SER A 145 36.87 1.65 8.75
N LEU A 146 36.04 2.59 8.32
CA LEU A 146 36.36 4.02 8.29
C LEU A 146 35.49 4.78 9.28
N GLY A 147 36.15 5.50 10.18
CA GLY A 147 35.49 6.35 11.16
C GLY A 147 34.73 5.62 12.26
N ASP A 148 34.24 6.40 13.20
CA ASP A 148 33.42 6.01 14.34
C ASP A 148 32.51 7.20 14.72
N GLY A 149 31.82 7.15 15.87
CA GLY A 149 30.93 8.22 16.31
C GLY A 149 31.59 9.60 16.47
N ASN A 150 32.92 9.69 16.56
CA ASN A 150 33.70 10.91 16.67
C ASN A 150 34.55 11.22 15.44
N THR A 151 34.68 10.26 14.52
CA THR A 151 35.53 10.37 13.32
C THR A 151 34.68 10.34 12.06
N ALA A 152 34.40 11.52 11.50
CA ALA A 152 33.66 11.67 10.26
C ALA A 152 34.48 11.26 9.03
N LEU A 153 33.79 10.82 7.97
CA LEU A 153 34.33 10.58 6.63
C LEU A 153 33.89 11.71 5.70
N THR A 154 34.84 12.48 5.18
CA THR A 154 34.60 13.53 4.19
C THR A 154 34.98 13.02 2.80
N LEU A 155 34.06 13.11 1.84
CA LEU A 155 34.34 12.84 0.43
C LEU A 155 34.79 14.14 -0.25
N ALA A 156 36.02 14.15 -0.75
CA ALA A 156 36.58 15.30 -1.45
C ALA A 156 36.80 15.04 -2.96
N GLY A 157 36.90 13.77 -3.35
CA GLY A 157 36.92 13.36 -4.76
C GLY A 157 35.53 13.35 -5.38
N THR A 158 35.43 13.63 -6.68
CA THR A 158 34.14 13.57 -7.41
C THR A 158 33.49 12.19 -7.31
N THR A 159 34.31 11.13 -7.30
CA THR A 159 33.89 9.76 -7.08
C THR A 159 34.83 9.07 -6.09
N SER A 160 34.27 8.64 -4.96
CA SER A 160 34.96 7.85 -3.96
C SER A 160 34.43 6.42 -3.97
N ILE A 161 35.31 5.43 -3.88
CA ILE A 161 34.94 4.01 -3.95
C ILE A 161 35.55 3.27 -2.77
N ILE A 162 34.75 2.42 -2.13
CA ILE A 162 35.24 1.43 -1.16
C ILE A 162 34.88 0.05 -1.71
N ASP A 163 35.90 -0.72 -2.07
CA ASP A 163 35.76 -1.99 -2.79
C ASP A 163 36.60 -3.08 -2.11
N THR A 164 35.94 -4.04 -1.47
CA THR A 164 36.62 -5.16 -0.82
C THR A 164 36.80 -6.36 -1.73
N THR A 165 36.37 -6.28 -2.99
CA THR A 165 36.41 -7.38 -3.96
C THR A 165 37.63 -7.35 -4.86
N ASN A 166 38.54 -6.39 -4.66
CA ASN A 166 39.64 -6.10 -5.57
C ASN A 166 39.20 -6.02 -7.05
N ASN A 167 38.23 -5.14 -7.34
CA ASN A 167 37.65 -4.96 -8.67
C ASN A 167 37.13 -6.29 -9.26
N GLY A 168 36.46 -7.11 -8.43
CA GLY A 168 35.94 -8.42 -8.78
C GLY A 168 36.94 -9.58 -8.73
N GLY A 169 38.21 -9.35 -8.38
CA GLY A 169 39.22 -10.41 -8.19
C GLY A 169 38.90 -11.37 -7.04
N THR A 170 38.24 -10.90 -5.99
CA THR A 170 37.74 -11.66 -4.84
C THR A 170 36.24 -11.45 -4.71
N ALA A 171 35.44 -12.20 -5.46
CA ALA A 171 33.97 -12.00 -5.56
C ALA A 171 33.24 -11.96 -4.20
N ALA A 172 33.70 -12.74 -3.22
CA ALA A 172 33.11 -12.74 -1.88
C ALA A 172 33.29 -11.39 -1.16
N GLY A 173 34.39 -10.69 -1.41
CA GLY A 173 34.77 -9.49 -0.67
C GLY A 173 34.80 -9.69 0.84
N ALA A 174 34.58 -8.61 1.56
CA ALA A 174 34.48 -8.54 3.02
C ALA A 174 33.70 -7.29 3.45
N GLY A 175 33.40 -7.22 4.75
CA GLY A 175 32.55 -6.16 5.30
C GLY A 175 33.11 -4.75 5.12
N ILE A 176 32.20 -3.79 4.90
CA ILE A 176 32.48 -2.36 4.89
C ILE A 176 31.72 -1.70 6.04
N THR A 177 32.44 -1.03 6.94
CA THR A 177 31.88 -0.28 8.06
C THR A 177 32.21 1.21 7.90
N LEU A 178 31.17 2.04 7.91
CA LEU A 178 31.25 3.50 8.00
C LEU A 178 30.73 3.90 9.39
N GLY A 179 31.65 4.09 10.33
CA GLY A 179 31.28 4.32 11.73
C GLY A 179 30.82 5.74 12.02
N GLY A 180 31.36 6.72 11.28
CA GLY A 180 31.03 8.14 11.42
C GLY A 180 30.11 8.68 10.34
N ALA A 181 29.75 9.96 10.47
CA ALA A 181 28.96 10.65 9.45
C ALA A 181 29.77 10.73 8.14
N VAL A 182 29.09 10.56 7.00
CA VAL A 182 29.70 10.61 5.67
C VAL A 182 29.14 11.79 4.90
N ASP A 183 29.95 12.80 4.60
CA ASP A 183 29.50 14.02 3.94
C ASP A 183 30.40 14.41 2.76
N GLY A 184 29.83 15.12 1.78
CA GLY A 184 30.62 15.77 0.73
C GLY A 184 31.32 17.04 1.24
N THR A 185 32.20 17.59 0.42
CA THR A 185 32.76 18.94 0.64
C THR A 185 31.88 20.02 0.02
N LEU A 186 31.11 19.68 -1.00
CA LEU A 186 30.15 20.55 -1.65
C LEU A 186 28.87 19.77 -1.98
N ALA A 187 27.72 20.34 -1.64
CA ALA A 187 26.43 19.69 -1.80
C ALA A 187 26.20 19.22 -3.25
N ASN A 188 25.73 17.98 -3.40
CA ASN A 188 25.39 17.35 -4.68
C ASN A 188 26.56 17.30 -5.68
N THR A 189 27.80 17.06 -5.22
CA THR A 189 28.95 16.95 -6.15
C THR A 189 29.79 15.68 -5.98
N GLN A 190 30.00 15.19 -4.76
CA GLN A 190 30.76 13.96 -4.52
C GLN A 190 29.85 12.74 -4.44
N SER A 191 30.27 11.62 -5.03
CA SER A 191 29.54 10.34 -5.00
C SER A 191 30.32 9.27 -4.23
N LEU A 192 29.60 8.33 -3.63
CA LEU A 192 30.16 7.18 -2.94
C LEU A 192 29.65 5.87 -3.56
N SER A 193 30.56 4.97 -3.90
CA SER A 193 30.23 3.59 -4.26
C SER A 193 30.81 2.60 -3.25
N LEU A 194 29.97 1.63 -2.85
CA LEU A 194 30.30 0.59 -1.89
C LEU A 194 30.16 -0.77 -2.58
N ASN A 195 31.22 -1.58 -2.54
CA ASN A 195 31.22 -2.95 -3.04
C ASN A 195 31.84 -3.88 -2.00
N ALA A 196 30.98 -4.57 -1.24
CA ALA A 196 31.41 -5.52 -0.21
C ALA A 196 31.48 -6.98 -0.73
N GLY A 197 31.13 -7.20 -2.00
CA GLY A 197 31.04 -8.54 -2.60
C GLY A 197 29.85 -9.36 -2.08
N THR A 198 29.79 -10.64 -2.49
CA THR A 198 28.67 -11.53 -2.14
C THR A 198 28.73 -12.08 -0.70
N GLY A 199 29.83 -11.86 0.02
CA GLY A 199 30.06 -12.33 1.38
C GLY A 199 30.23 -11.21 2.42
N GLY A 200 30.51 -9.97 1.99
CA GLY A 200 30.67 -8.83 2.88
C GLY A 200 29.37 -8.04 3.08
N ALA A 201 29.03 -7.73 4.33
CA ALA A 201 27.94 -6.80 4.65
C ALA A 201 28.40 -5.33 4.64
N ILE A 202 27.48 -4.40 4.38
CA ILE A 202 27.72 -2.96 4.51
C ILE A 202 27.00 -2.44 5.76
N ALA A 203 27.69 -1.71 6.62
CA ALA A 203 27.11 -1.05 7.79
C ALA A 203 27.51 0.43 7.83
N ALA A 204 26.53 1.33 7.71
CA ALA A 204 26.71 2.74 8.02
C ALA A 204 26.00 3.05 9.35
N SER A 205 26.78 3.35 10.38
CA SER A 205 26.30 3.54 11.74
C SER A 205 25.73 4.93 11.99
N SER A 206 26.13 5.91 11.17
CA SER A 206 25.72 7.30 11.27
C SER A 206 25.01 7.77 9.98
N THR A 207 24.85 9.07 9.82
CA THR A 207 24.21 9.68 8.66
C THR A 207 25.10 9.69 7.42
N ILE A 208 24.48 9.69 6.24
CA ILE A 208 25.15 9.89 4.95
C ILE A 208 24.52 11.10 4.26
N GLY A 209 25.32 12.13 3.99
CA GLY A 209 24.95 13.31 3.22
C GLY A 209 24.01 14.28 3.92
N THR A 210 23.82 14.15 5.24
CA THR A 210 22.91 15.05 5.99
C THR A 210 23.55 16.39 6.31
N GLY A 211 24.87 16.44 6.49
CA GLY A 211 25.60 17.70 6.68
C GLY A 211 25.82 18.40 5.35
N THR A 212 26.41 17.67 4.39
CA THR A 212 26.61 18.12 3.02
C THR A 212 26.24 16.98 2.08
N SER A 213 25.14 17.15 1.35
CA SER A 213 24.56 16.08 0.53
C SER A 213 25.53 15.53 -0.51
N LEU A 214 25.53 14.20 -0.63
CA LEU A 214 26.22 13.52 -1.73
C LEU A 214 25.47 13.76 -3.03
N ALA A 215 26.14 13.62 -4.17
CA ALA A 215 25.47 13.51 -5.46
C ALA A 215 24.76 12.16 -5.57
N THR A 216 25.53 11.07 -5.49
CA THR A 216 25.03 9.70 -5.60
C THR A 216 25.60 8.80 -4.52
N LEU A 217 24.76 7.92 -3.97
CA LEU A 217 25.18 6.76 -3.20
C LEU A 217 24.87 5.49 -3.98
N THR A 218 25.86 4.63 -4.18
CA THR A 218 25.71 3.35 -4.88
C THR A 218 26.07 2.18 -3.99
N VAL A 219 25.15 1.24 -3.83
CA VAL A 219 25.44 -0.11 -3.34
C VAL A 219 25.62 -1.00 -4.58
N THR A 220 26.87 -1.40 -4.84
CA THR A 220 27.22 -2.20 -6.00
C THR A 220 26.92 -3.68 -5.76
N ASN A 221 27.40 -4.22 -4.63
CA ASN A 221 27.12 -5.59 -4.19
C ASN A 221 27.35 -5.70 -2.67
N SER A 222 26.59 -6.55 -2.00
CA SER A 222 26.74 -6.85 -0.57
C SER A 222 26.08 -8.18 -0.18
N ASN A 223 26.39 -8.69 1.01
CA ASN A 223 25.61 -9.69 1.73
C ASN A 223 24.69 -9.01 2.78
N GLY A 224 23.94 -8.02 2.32
CA GLY A 224 23.11 -7.15 3.13
C GLY A 224 23.79 -5.80 3.43
N ALA A 225 22.98 -4.75 3.46
CA ALA A 225 23.41 -3.40 3.77
C ALA A 225 22.48 -2.76 4.80
N THR A 226 23.03 -2.09 5.81
CA THR A 226 22.24 -1.37 6.83
C THR A 226 22.73 0.07 6.96
N PHE A 227 21.82 1.00 6.72
CA PHE A 227 22.01 2.43 6.94
C PHE A 227 21.22 2.83 8.18
N SER A 228 21.92 3.00 9.30
CA SER A 228 21.31 3.26 10.61
C SER A 228 20.81 4.70 10.75
N GLY A 229 21.57 5.66 10.20
CA GLY A 229 21.19 7.07 10.14
C GLY A 229 20.43 7.43 8.86
N ALA A 230 20.00 8.69 8.77
CA ALA A 230 19.38 9.23 7.57
C ALA A 230 20.37 9.26 6.40
N VAL A 231 19.85 9.05 5.18
CA VAL A 231 20.61 9.07 3.94
C VAL A 231 20.02 10.14 3.02
N THR A 232 20.85 11.12 2.67
CA THR A 232 20.47 12.26 1.82
C THR A 232 21.40 12.37 0.62
N THR A 233 20.82 12.34 -0.58
CA THR A 233 21.53 12.57 -1.85
C THR A 233 20.82 13.63 -2.67
N GLY A 234 21.57 14.38 -3.47
CA GLY A 234 21.04 15.43 -4.34
C GLY A 234 20.73 14.97 -5.77
N THR A 235 21.11 13.73 -6.14
CA THR A 235 20.81 13.15 -7.45
C THR A 235 20.17 11.77 -7.34
N SER A 236 20.85 10.79 -6.73
CA SER A 236 20.31 9.43 -6.70
C SER A 236 20.85 8.53 -5.58
N VAL A 237 20.06 7.51 -5.24
CA VAL A 237 20.52 6.28 -4.61
C VAL A 237 20.34 5.13 -5.62
N VAL A 238 21.40 4.35 -5.82
CA VAL A 238 21.43 3.25 -6.79
C VAL A 238 21.75 1.93 -6.07
N LEU A 239 20.83 0.98 -6.14
CA LEU A 239 20.93 -0.34 -5.52
C LEU A 239 21.08 -1.39 -6.63
N THR A 240 22.32 -1.80 -6.88
CA THR A 240 22.68 -2.62 -8.05
C THR A 240 22.53 -4.11 -7.77
N ASP A 241 23.07 -4.60 -6.66
CA ASP A 241 22.95 -6.00 -6.29
C ASP A 241 23.19 -6.18 -4.79
N THR A 242 22.72 -7.30 -4.28
CA THR A 242 22.94 -7.80 -2.93
C THR A 242 22.51 -9.27 -2.93
N THR A 243 23.18 -10.13 -2.16
CA THR A 243 22.87 -11.56 -2.07
C THR A 243 21.37 -11.79 -1.92
N ASP A 244 20.81 -12.67 -2.75
CA ASP A 244 19.37 -12.94 -2.79
C ASP A 244 18.78 -13.20 -1.39
N ALA A 245 17.58 -12.68 -1.16
CA ALA A 245 16.86 -12.73 0.10
C ALA A 245 17.56 -12.05 1.31
N THR A 246 18.72 -11.43 1.14
CA THR A 246 19.29 -10.51 2.13
C THR A 246 18.81 -9.09 1.89
N ALA A 247 18.78 -8.26 2.93
CA ALA A 247 18.13 -6.95 2.88
C ALA A 247 19.12 -5.80 2.71
N ILE A 248 18.73 -4.83 1.88
CA ILE A 248 19.20 -3.45 1.99
C ILE A 248 18.19 -2.71 2.87
N THR A 249 18.65 -2.21 4.02
CA THR A 249 17.79 -1.61 5.05
C THR A 249 18.17 -0.16 5.31
N PHE A 250 17.21 0.74 5.14
CA PHE A 250 17.28 2.13 5.56
C PHE A 250 16.49 2.30 6.86
N ASN A 251 17.18 2.35 8.00
CA ASN A 251 16.56 2.57 9.31
C ASN A 251 16.28 4.04 9.56
N GLY A 252 17.14 4.94 9.07
CA GLY A 252 16.85 6.37 9.02
C GLY A 252 16.08 6.77 7.76
N ALA A 253 15.61 8.02 7.73
CA ALA A 253 14.90 8.57 6.58
C ALA A 253 15.77 8.56 5.32
N LEU A 254 15.19 8.14 4.19
CA LEU A 254 15.82 8.21 2.87
C LEU A 254 15.31 9.44 2.11
N THR A 255 16.20 10.38 1.79
CA THR A 255 15.89 11.55 0.95
C THR A 255 16.74 11.54 -0.31
N THR A 256 16.13 11.39 -1.47
CA THR A 256 16.84 11.37 -2.76
C THR A 256 15.91 11.74 -3.90
N PRO A 257 16.36 12.44 -4.96
CA PRO A 257 15.50 12.63 -6.12
C PRO A 257 15.15 11.32 -6.83
N THR A 258 16.11 10.41 -6.98
CA THR A 258 15.92 9.16 -7.73
C THR A 258 16.36 7.96 -6.90
N LEU A 259 15.48 6.98 -6.70
CA LEU A 259 15.84 5.66 -6.18
C LEU A 259 15.79 4.65 -7.32
N THR A 260 16.95 4.05 -7.66
CA THR A 260 17.04 3.01 -8.69
C THR A 260 17.31 1.67 -8.03
N THR A 261 16.49 0.67 -8.37
CA THR A 261 16.69 -0.73 -7.97
C THR A 261 16.90 -1.58 -9.22
N ALA A 262 17.86 -2.49 -9.19
CA ALA A 262 18.06 -3.48 -10.24
C ALA A 262 17.15 -4.70 -10.04
N ALA A 263 16.90 -5.44 -11.11
CA ALA A 263 16.07 -6.65 -11.11
C ALA A 263 16.79 -7.87 -10.52
N GLN A 264 17.10 -7.80 -9.23
CA GLN A 264 17.83 -8.79 -8.45
C GLN A 264 17.01 -9.27 -7.25
N GLY A 265 17.37 -10.41 -6.66
CA GLY A 265 16.57 -11.09 -5.64
C GLY A 265 16.73 -10.56 -4.20
N TYR A 266 17.36 -9.42 -3.99
CA TYR A 266 17.51 -8.83 -2.65
C TYR A 266 16.19 -8.26 -2.12
N ASN A 267 16.07 -8.19 -0.80
CA ASN A 267 14.95 -7.51 -0.13
C ASN A 267 15.30 -6.03 0.06
N LEU A 268 14.29 -5.17 0.06
CA LEU A 268 14.44 -3.75 0.37
C LEU A 268 13.52 -3.33 1.51
N VAL A 269 14.09 -2.64 2.49
CA VAL A 269 13.40 -2.19 3.70
C VAL A 269 13.60 -0.69 3.90
N LEU A 270 12.50 0.07 3.89
CA LEU A 270 12.49 1.52 4.13
C LEU A 270 11.74 1.81 5.44
N ASN A 271 12.44 1.79 6.58
CA ASN A 271 11.82 1.95 7.90
C ASN A 271 11.60 3.42 8.26
N GLY A 272 12.65 4.26 8.23
CA GLY A 272 12.62 5.62 8.78
C GLY A 272 11.87 6.68 7.96
N GLY A 273 10.94 6.26 7.11
CA GLY A 273 10.29 7.10 6.10
C GLY A 273 11.13 7.32 4.84
N ALA A 274 10.52 7.93 3.83
CA ALA A 274 11.17 8.24 2.57
C ALA A 274 10.64 9.55 1.96
N THR A 275 11.49 10.26 1.23
CA THR A 275 11.10 11.38 0.35
C THR A 275 11.86 11.22 -0.96
N ILE A 276 11.14 10.75 -1.98
CA ILE A 276 11.68 10.49 -3.31
C ILE A 276 10.90 11.30 -4.34
N THR A 277 11.58 12.18 -5.07
CA THR A 277 10.88 13.19 -5.89
C THR A 277 10.52 12.69 -7.28
N ASN A 278 11.33 11.81 -7.86
CA ASN A 278 11.05 11.22 -9.16
C ASN A 278 10.26 9.92 -9.00
N ALA A 279 9.62 9.49 -10.09
CA ALA A 279 8.90 8.23 -10.13
C ALA A 279 9.79 7.05 -9.72
N VAL A 280 9.27 6.18 -8.86
CA VAL A 280 9.96 4.96 -8.42
C VAL A 280 9.26 3.74 -8.96
N SER A 281 10.03 2.90 -9.65
CA SER A 281 9.66 1.50 -9.94
C SER A 281 10.62 0.60 -9.18
N PHE A 282 10.09 -0.18 -8.25
CA PHE A 282 10.85 -1.22 -7.56
C PHE A 282 10.96 -2.43 -8.48
N ALA A 283 12.14 -2.65 -9.06
CA ALA A 283 12.41 -3.73 -10.01
C ALA A 283 12.98 -4.99 -9.34
N HIS A 284 13.46 -4.89 -8.10
CA HIS A 284 13.98 -6.03 -7.34
C HIS A 284 12.88 -7.06 -7.09
N THR A 285 13.24 -8.35 -7.05
CA THR A 285 12.28 -9.46 -6.97
C THR A 285 12.20 -10.08 -5.57
N GLY A 286 13.02 -9.63 -4.62
CA GLY A 286 12.85 -9.94 -3.20
C GLY A 286 11.63 -9.24 -2.59
N THR A 287 11.54 -9.21 -1.27
CA THR A 287 10.44 -8.52 -0.57
C THR A 287 10.67 -7.02 -0.49
N LEU A 288 9.58 -6.24 -0.42
CA LEU A 288 9.62 -4.81 -0.17
C LEU A 288 8.87 -4.48 1.13
N THR A 289 9.51 -3.77 2.05
CA THR A 289 8.88 -3.26 3.27
C THR A 289 8.86 -1.73 3.27
N LEU A 290 7.67 -1.15 3.42
CA LEU A 290 7.40 0.28 3.44
C LEU A 290 6.94 0.71 4.85
N GLY A 291 7.86 1.33 5.59
CA GLY A 291 7.72 1.71 7.00
C GLY A 291 7.89 0.53 7.95
N ASN A 292 8.01 0.83 9.23
CA ASN A 292 7.94 -0.11 10.36
C ASN A 292 6.99 0.35 11.49
N ASP A 293 6.42 1.54 11.40
CA ASP A 293 5.42 2.10 12.31
C ASP A 293 4.25 2.73 11.53
N ALA A 294 3.07 2.81 12.17
CA ALA A 294 1.89 3.44 11.59
C ALA A 294 2.06 4.95 11.34
N ALA A 295 2.97 5.61 12.07
CA ALA A 295 3.29 7.02 11.92
C ALA A 295 4.24 7.30 10.74
N ASP A 296 4.86 6.29 10.15
CA ASP A 296 5.81 6.50 9.06
C ASP A 296 5.12 7.07 7.82
N VAL A 297 5.81 7.99 7.16
CA VAL A 297 5.40 8.57 5.88
C VAL A 297 6.48 8.30 4.86
N LEU A 298 6.10 7.63 3.78
CA LEU A 298 6.91 7.42 2.59
C LEU A 298 6.29 8.24 1.46
N LEU A 299 6.90 9.39 1.18
CA LEU A 299 6.52 10.31 0.12
C LEU A 299 7.25 9.94 -1.18
N PHE A 300 6.49 9.46 -2.16
CA PHE A 300 6.91 9.21 -3.54
C PHE A 300 6.29 10.28 -4.44
N ASP A 301 6.92 11.46 -4.49
CA ASP A 301 6.36 12.66 -5.12
C ASP A 301 6.14 12.49 -6.63
N GLY A 302 6.90 11.61 -7.30
CA GLY A 302 6.73 11.32 -8.73
C GLY A 302 5.95 10.03 -9.02
N GLY A 303 5.34 9.41 -8.01
CA GLY A 303 4.58 8.17 -8.13
C GLY A 303 5.36 6.91 -7.76
N LEU A 304 4.63 5.81 -7.59
CA LEU A 304 5.14 4.55 -7.07
C LEU A 304 4.58 3.35 -7.84
N THR A 305 5.47 2.47 -8.30
CA THR A 305 5.14 1.14 -8.83
C THR A 305 5.95 0.07 -8.12
N ALA A 306 5.27 -0.95 -7.58
CA ALA A 306 5.88 -2.09 -6.89
C ALA A 306 5.16 -3.40 -7.27
N THR A 307 5.31 -3.81 -8.53
CA THR A 307 4.72 -5.04 -9.08
C THR A 307 5.69 -6.22 -9.10
N ASP A 308 6.98 -5.94 -9.28
CA ASP A 308 8.03 -6.96 -9.41
C ASP A 308 8.51 -7.61 -8.09
N PRO A 309 8.45 -6.94 -6.90
CA PRO A 309 8.78 -7.58 -5.63
C PRO A 309 7.95 -8.84 -5.39
N SER A 310 8.47 -9.85 -4.73
CA SER A 310 7.69 -11.07 -4.40
C SER A 310 6.58 -10.86 -3.36
N GLY A 311 6.57 -9.70 -2.71
CA GLY A 311 5.54 -9.28 -1.75
C GLY A 311 5.85 -7.89 -1.22
N VAL A 312 4.80 -7.12 -0.93
CA VAL A 312 4.89 -5.78 -0.36
C VAL A 312 4.32 -5.80 1.05
N THR A 313 5.06 -5.29 2.03
CA THR A 313 4.57 -5.04 3.39
C THR A 313 4.43 -3.54 3.61
N LEU A 314 3.27 -3.09 4.07
CA LEU A 314 2.98 -1.70 4.40
C LEU A 314 2.69 -1.54 5.89
N ASN A 315 3.43 -0.65 6.55
CA ASN A 315 3.24 -0.34 7.97
C ASN A 315 2.65 1.04 8.20
N GLY A 316 2.98 2.03 7.37
CA GLY A 316 2.54 3.41 7.56
C GLY A 316 1.77 3.96 6.36
N THR A 317 2.11 5.20 6.00
CA THR A 317 1.50 5.93 4.88
C THR A 317 2.40 5.92 3.66
N VAL A 318 1.87 5.45 2.53
CA VAL A 318 2.38 5.77 1.19
C VAL A 318 1.68 7.02 0.70
N ARG A 319 2.44 8.06 0.36
CA ARG A 319 1.92 9.34 -0.10
C ARG A 319 2.55 9.74 -1.43
N THR A 320 1.76 10.35 -2.30
CA THR A 320 2.23 11.04 -3.52
C THR A 320 1.59 12.42 -3.62
N SER A 321 2.01 13.26 -4.57
CA SER A 321 1.50 14.63 -4.77
C SER A 321 0.71 14.82 -6.05
N GLY A 322 -0.19 13.88 -6.34
CA GLY A 322 -0.96 13.84 -7.58
C GLY A 322 -0.46 12.79 -8.58
N ASP A 323 0.33 11.82 -8.10
CA ASP A 323 0.94 10.78 -8.92
C ASP A 323 0.43 9.40 -8.54
N ALA A 324 0.36 8.51 -9.53
CA ALA A 324 -0.27 7.21 -9.35
C ALA A 324 0.51 6.31 -8.40
N VAL A 325 -0.22 5.44 -7.70
CA VAL A 325 0.33 4.36 -6.89
C VAL A 325 -0.15 3.02 -7.44
N SER A 326 0.77 2.11 -7.74
CA SER A 326 0.50 0.73 -8.10
C SER A 326 1.27 -0.21 -7.18
N LEU A 327 0.56 -0.95 -6.34
CA LEU A 327 1.14 -1.93 -5.41
C LEU A 327 0.64 -3.32 -5.75
N GLY A 328 1.59 -4.23 -5.98
CA GLY A 328 1.32 -5.63 -6.24
C GLY A 328 0.67 -5.93 -7.58
N ASP A 329 0.58 -7.22 -7.86
CA ASP A 329 -0.04 -7.82 -9.04
C ASP A 329 -0.57 -9.23 -8.68
N GLY A 330 -0.94 -10.05 -9.65
CA GLY A 330 -1.45 -11.40 -9.38
C GLY A 330 -0.49 -12.34 -8.63
N ASN A 331 0.81 -12.03 -8.59
CA ASN A 331 1.85 -12.80 -7.91
C ASN A 331 2.44 -12.07 -6.68
N THR A 332 2.12 -10.78 -6.53
CA THR A 332 2.69 -9.89 -5.51
C THR A 332 1.60 -9.41 -4.56
N ALA A 333 1.45 -10.07 -3.41
CA ALA A 333 0.49 -9.69 -2.39
C ALA A 333 0.92 -8.44 -1.60
N LEU A 334 -0.06 -7.70 -1.08
CA LEU A 334 0.13 -6.60 -0.14
C LEU A 334 -0.28 -7.04 1.28
N THR A 335 0.68 -7.03 2.20
CA THR A 335 0.44 -7.33 3.62
C THR A 335 0.44 -6.04 4.43
N LEU A 336 -0.61 -5.82 5.22
CA LEU A 336 -0.68 -4.71 6.18
C LEU A 336 -0.16 -5.18 7.53
N ALA A 337 0.93 -4.56 7.98
CA ALA A 337 1.57 -4.90 9.25
C ALA A 337 1.38 -3.81 10.32
N GLY A 338 1.19 -2.55 9.93
CA GLY A 338 0.83 -1.47 10.84
C GLY A 338 -0.66 -1.47 11.19
N THR A 339 -1.02 -0.95 12.36
CA THR A 339 -2.42 -0.86 12.80
C THR A 339 -3.27 -0.03 11.85
N THR A 340 -2.69 1.00 11.24
CA THR A 340 -3.31 1.82 10.19
C THR A 340 -2.34 2.00 9.04
N SER A 341 -2.74 1.58 7.85
CA SER A 341 -2.02 1.84 6.62
C SER A 341 -2.83 2.77 5.72
N ILE A 342 -2.16 3.74 5.10
CA ILE A 342 -2.80 4.75 4.28
C ILE A 342 -2.11 4.81 2.92
N ILE A 343 -2.90 4.85 1.85
CA ILE A 343 -2.42 5.17 0.50
C ILE A 343 -3.15 6.45 0.08
N ASP A 344 -2.38 7.53 -0.05
CA ASP A 344 -2.92 8.87 -0.29
C ASP A 344 -2.18 9.55 -1.44
N THR A 345 -2.87 9.77 -2.55
CA THR A 345 -2.29 10.45 -3.73
C THR A 345 -2.51 11.95 -3.73
N THR A 346 -3.19 12.48 -2.72
CA THR A 346 -3.57 13.91 -2.64
C THR A 346 -2.57 14.75 -1.86
N ASN A 347 -1.47 14.16 -1.39
CA ASN A 347 -0.55 14.76 -0.43
C ASN A 347 -1.27 15.42 0.75
N ASN A 348 -2.08 14.66 1.49
CA ASN A 348 -2.89 15.14 2.61
C ASN A 348 -3.77 16.34 2.23
N GLY A 349 -4.37 16.29 1.04
CA GLY A 349 -5.21 17.34 0.47
C GLY A 349 -4.47 18.50 -0.22
N GLY A 350 -3.13 18.49 -0.27
CA GLY A 350 -2.33 19.48 -1.01
C GLY A 350 -2.60 19.48 -2.53
N THR A 351 -2.96 18.31 -3.08
CA THR A 351 -3.29 18.08 -4.48
C THR A 351 -4.66 17.40 -4.56
N ALA A 352 -5.75 18.18 -4.46
CA ALA A 352 -7.11 17.65 -4.32
C ALA A 352 -7.55 16.64 -5.40
N ALA A 353 -7.05 16.79 -6.63
CA ALA A 353 -7.33 15.85 -7.71
C ALA A 353 -6.76 14.45 -7.43
N GLY A 354 -5.61 14.35 -6.75
CA GLY A 354 -4.90 13.09 -6.57
C GLY A 354 -4.59 12.38 -7.89
N ALA A 355 -4.44 11.06 -7.80
CA ALA A 355 -4.23 10.16 -8.93
C ALA A 355 -4.68 8.73 -8.59
N GLY A 356 -4.63 7.85 -9.59
CA GLY A 356 -5.12 6.49 -9.44
C GLY A 356 -4.36 5.69 -8.37
N ILE A 357 -5.09 4.86 -7.62
CA ILE A 357 -4.55 3.83 -6.72
C ILE A 357 -4.91 2.46 -7.29
N THR A 358 -3.91 1.64 -7.57
CA THR A 358 -4.07 0.25 -8.02
C THR A 358 -3.49 -0.70 -7.00
N LEU A 359 -4.31 -1.64 -6.53
CA LEU A 359 -3.92 -2.79 -5.71
C LEU A 359 -4.07 -4.02 -6.60
N GLY A 360 -2.97 -4.50 -7.18
CA GLY A 360 -2.99 -5.59 -8.15
C GLY A 360 -3.11 -6.97 -7.49
N GLY A 361 -2.49 -7.14 -6.32
CA GLY A 361 -2.50 -8.39 -5.55
C GLY A 361 -3.53 -8.44 -4.44
N ALA A 362 -3.61 -9.60 -3.77
CA ALA A 362 -4.44 -9.76 -2.58
C ALA A 362 -3.93 -8.84 -1.45
N VAL A 363 -4.85 -8.27 -0.68
CA VAL A 363 -4.53 -7.36 0.44
C VAL A 363 -5.00 -7.97 1.73
N ASP A 364 -4.08 -8.34 2.63
CA ASP A 364 -4.42 -9.02 3.89
C ASP A 364 -3.71 -8.37 5.09
N GLY A 365 -4.30 -8.53 6.28
CA GLY A 365 -3.63 -8.18 7.53
C GLY A 365 -2.60 -9.24 7.95
N THR A 366 -1.79 -8.93 8.96
CA THR A 366 -0.97 -9.92 9.66
C THR A 366 -1.73 -10.61 10.80
N LEU A 367 -2.75 -9.95 11.35
CA LEU A 367 -3.64 -10.47 12.38
C LEU A 367 -5.08 -10.09 12.05
N ALA A 368 -5.97 -11.08 12.10
CA ALA A 368 -7.38 -10.88 11.79
C ALA A 368 -7.98 -9.72 12.60
N ASN A 369 -8.72 -8.85 11.91
CA ASN A 369 -9.48 -7.75 12.48
C ASN A 369 -8.64 -6.72 13.26
N THR A 370 -7.35 -6.58 12.95
CA THR A 370 -6.45 -5.65 13.65
C THR A 370 -5.97 -4.50 12.77
N GLN A 371 -5.56 -4.78 11.53
CA GLN A 371 -5.01 -3.76 10.62
C GLN A 371 -6.10 -3.12 9.76
N SER A 372 -6.02 -1.80 9.56
CA SER A 372 -6.96 -1.04 8.72
C SER A 372 -6.27 -0.44 7.51
N LEU A 373 -7.02 -0.28 6.41
CA LEU A 373 -6.56 0.36 5.18
C LEU A 373 -7.42 1.57 4.85
N SER A 374 -6.79 2.71 4.58
CA SER A 374 -7.46 3.90 4.04
C SER A 374 -6.91 4.24 2.66
N LEU A 375 -7.81 4.52 1.72
CA LEU A 375 -7.49 4.85 0.33
C LEU A 375 -8.02 6.23 -0.02
N ASN A 376 -7.14 7.12 -0.46
CA ASN A 376 -7.48 8.47 -0.91
C ASN A 376 -6.87 8.75 -2.29
N ALA A 377 -7.68 8.60 -3.33
CA ALA A 377 -7.28 8.87 -4.71
C ALA A 377 -7.61 10.31 -5.18
N GLY A 378 -8.21 11.12 -4.31
CA GLY A 378 -8.68 12.46 -4.66
C GLY A 378 -9.87 12.48 -5.62
N THR A 379 -10.22 13.66 -6.11
CA THR A 379 -11.40 13.85 -7.00
C THR A 379 -11.16 13.48 -8.47
N GLY A 380 -9.91 13.22 -8.85
CA GLY A 380 -9.50 12.85 -10.20
C GLY A 380 -8.92 11.44 -10.34
N GLY A 381 -8.51 10.81 -9.23
CA GLY A 381 -7.96 9.45 -9.23
C GLY A 381 -8.99 8.38 -8.94
N ALA A 382 -9.01 7.30 -9.73
CA ALA A 382 -9.83 6.11 -9.45
C ALA A 382 -9.09 5.11 -8.53
N ILE A 383 -9.84 4.29 -7.80
CA ILE A 383 -9.31 3.17 -7.01
C ILE A 383 -9.65 1.85 -7.72
N ALA A 384 -8.65 0.98 -7.92
CA ALA A 384 -8.85 -0.35 -8.47
C ALA A 384 -8.16 -1.40 -7.60
N ALA A 385 -8.94 -2.28 -6.98
CA ALA A 385 -8.45 -3.50 -6.35
C ALA A 385 -8.80 -4.69 -7.25
N SER A 386 -7.77 -5.32 -7.81
CA SER A 386 -7.93 -6.38 -8.82
C SER A 386 -8.14 -7.76 -8.18
N SER A 387 -7.69 -7.93 -6.94
CA SER A 387 -7.81 -9.18 -6.18
C SER A 387 -8.67 -8.97 -4.92
N THR A 388 -8.60 -9.93 -3.99
CA THR A 388 -9.36 -9.91 -2.74
C THR A 388 -8.75 -8.96 -1.71
N ILE A 389 -9.60 -8.47 -0.80
CA ILE A 389 -9.19 -7.69 0.37
C ILE A 389 -9.69 -8.40 1.63
N GLY A 390 -8.78 -8.80 2.51
CA GLY A 390 -9.07 -9.38 3.82
C GLY A 390 -9.63 -10.80 3.79
N THR A 391 -9.54 -11.51 2.67
CA THR A 391 -10.06 -12.89 2.57
C THR A 391 -9.12 -13.93 3.17
N GLY A 392 -7.80 -13.68 3.14
CA GLY A 392 -6.81 -14.54 3.79
C GLY A 392 -6.74 -14.24 5.28
N THR A 393 -6.50 -12.98 5.61
CA THR A 393 -6.53 -12.44 6.98
C THR A 393 -7.31 -11.15 6.99
N SER A 394 -8.49 -11.17 7.60
CA SER A 394 -9.44 -10.06 7.58
C SER A 394 -8.84 -8.76 8.11
N LEU A 395 -9.16 -7.67 7.44
CA LEU A 395 -8.85 -6.32 7.92
C LEU A 395 -9.81 -5.95 9.07
N ALA A 396 -9.42 -5.02 9.93
CA ALA A 396 -10.36 -4.37 10.84
C ALA A 396 -11.33 -3.50 10.03
N THR A 397 -10.78 -2.52 9.32
CA THR A 397 -11.55 -1.55 8.54
C THR A 397 -10.94 -1.30 7.16
N LEU A 398 -11.79 -1.18 6.15
CA LEU A 398 -11.45 -0.61 4.85
C LEU A 398 -12.17 0.73 4.68
N THR A 399 -11.43 1.78 4.39
CA THR A 399 -11.96 3.13 4.17
C THR A 399 -11.65 3.60 2.76
N VAL A 400 -12.68 4.01 2.02
CA VAL A 400 -12.54 4.85 0.82
C VAL A 400 -12.78 6.28 1.25
N THR A 401 -11.70 7.07 1.33
CA THR A 401 -11.75 8.47 1.77
C THR A 401 -12.30 9.38 0.68
N ASN A 402 -11.73 9.28 -0.53
CA ASN A 402 -12.18 10.00 -1.71
C ASN A 402 -11.65 9.28 -2.97
N SER A 403 -12.41 9.34 -4.07
CA SER A 403 -12.03 8.79 -5.38
C SER A 403 -12.83 9.41 -6.52
N ASN A 404 -12.39 9.21 -7.76
CA ASN A 404 -13.16 9.36 -8.99
C ASN A 404 -13.71 7.99 -9.45
N GLY A 405 -14.33 7.28 -8.50
CA GLY A 405 -14.80 5.91 -8.66
C GLY A 405 -13.84 4.89 -8.05
N ALA A 406 -14.41 3.82 -7.50
CA ALA A 406 -13.68 2.72 -6.91
C ALA A 406 -14.23 1.38 -7.39
N THR A 407 -13.37 0.44 -7.74
CA THR A 407 -13.77 -0.93 -8.14
C THR A 407 -13.00 -1.97 -7.33
N PHE A 408 -13.73 -2.81 -6.62
CA PHE A 408 -13.24 -3.98 -5.91
C PHE A 408 -13.66 -5.24 -6.69
N SER A 409 -12.72 -5.81 -7.43
CA SER A 409 -12.98 -6.94 -8.34
C SER A 409 -13.12 -8.27 -7.59
N GLY A 410 -12.31 -8.48 -6.55
CA GLY A 410 -12.41 -9.62 -5.65
C GLY A 410 -13.35 -9.38 -4.46
N ALA A 411 -13.52 -10.42 -3.65
CA ALA A 411 -14.27 -10.32 -2.40
C ALA A 411 -13.57 -9.38 -1.40
N VAL A 412 -14.38 -8.68 -0.60
CA VAL A 412 -13.91 -7.76 0.45
C VAL A 412 -14.45 -8.24 1.79
N THR A 413 -13.54 -8.52 2.73
CA THR A 413 -13.85 -9.02 4.07
C THR A 413 -13.20 -8.15 5.13
N THR A 414 -14.01 -7.59 6.04
CA THR A 414 -13.53 -6.83 7.20
C THR A 414 -14.22 -7.31 8.47
N GLY A 415 -13.53 -7.25 9.61
CA GLY A 415 -14.08 -7.63 10.92
C GLY A 415 -14.71 -6.50 11.72
N THR A 416 -14.70 -5.27 11.22
CA THR A 416 -15.35 -4.14 11.91
C THR A 416 -16.19 -3.32 10.94
N SER A 417 -15.59 -2.76 9.89
CA SER A 417 -16.35 -1.90 8.98
C SER A 417 -15.76 -1.73 7.59
N VAL A 418 -16.65 -1.42 6.65
CA VAL A 418 -16.31 -0.72 5.42
C VAL A 418 -16.90 0.68 5.51
N VAL A 419 -16.08 1.70 5.25
CA VAL A 419 -16.45 3.11 5.36
C VAL A 419 -16.26 3.81 4.01
N LEU A 420 -17.34 4.36 3.46
CA LEU A 420 -17.37 5.05 2.18
C LEU A 420 -17.64 6.55 2.42
N THR A 421 -16.57 7.33 2.52
CA THR A 421 -16.64 8.73 2.95
C THR A 421 -17.01 9.67 1.82
N ASP A 422 -16.36 9.55 0.67
CA ASP A 422 -16.64 10.41 -0.48
C ASP A 422 -16.16 9.76 -1.78
N THR A 423 -16.71 10.22 -2.89
CA THR A 423 -16.32 9.88 -4.26
C THR A 423 -17.01 10.88 -5.18
N THR A 424 -16.37 11.27 -6.29
CA THR A 424 -16.92 12.23 -7.27
C THR A 424 -18.38 11.89 -7.59
N ASP A 425 -19.25 12.88 -7.51
CA ASP A 425 -20.69 12.71 -7.71
C ASP A 425 -21.01 11.95 -9.01
N ALA A 426 -22.03 11.08 -8.94
CA ALA A 426 -22.46 10.19 -10.01
C ALA A 426 -21.40 9.19 -10.54
N THR A 427 -20.21 9.11 -9.93
CA THR A 427 -19.28 8.00 -10.14
C THR A 427 -19.54 6.90 -9.11
N ALA A 428 -19.17 5.66 -9.43
CA ALA A 428 -19.57 4.49 -8.64
C ALA A 428 -18.43 3.97 -7.75
N ILE A 429 -18.80 3.59 -6.53
CA ILE A 429 -18.07 2.60 -5.73
C ILE A 429 -18.71 1.24 -6.02
N THR A 430 -17.95 0.33 -6.61
CA THR A 430 -18.43 -0.96 -7.11
C THR A 430 -17.74 -2.11 -6.40
N PHE A 431 -18.53 -2.98 -5.77
CA PHE A 431 -18.09 -4.26 -5.24
C PHE A 431 -18.56 -5.37 -6.19
N ASN A 432 -17.64 -5.84 -7.05
CA ASN A 432 -17.91 -6.94 -7.97
C ASN A 432 -17.82 -8.30 -7.30
N GLY A 433 -16.92 -8.45 -6.33
CA GLY A 433 -16.91 -9.60 -5.43
C GLY A 433 -17.84 -9.41 -4.23
N ALA A 434 -18.07 -10.49 -3.49
CA ALA A 434 -18.90 -10.47 -2.28
C ALA A 434 -18.34 -9.51 -1.22
N LEU A 435 -19.22 -8.72 -0.61
CA LEU A 435 -18.88 -7.85 0.52
C LEU A 435 -19.30 -8.48 1.85
N THR A 436 -18.34 -8.76 2.74
CA THR A 436 -18.59 -9.27 4.10
C THR A 436 -18.04 -8.30 5.14
N THR A 437 -18.92 -7.67 5.91
CA THR A 437 -18.51 -6.71 6.95
C THR A 437 -19.56 -6.60 8.03
N PRO A 438 -19.20 -6.39 9.31
CA PRO A 438 -20.22 -6.09 10.32
C PRO A 438 -20.96 -4.79 10.05
N THR A 439 -20.23 -3.72 9.71
CA THR A 439 -20.81 -2.39 9.45
C THR A 439 -20.46 -1.91 8.05
N LEU A 440 -21.45 -1.38 7.32
CA LEU A 440 -21.23 -0.61 6.11
C LEU A 440 -21.71 0.83 6.36
N THR A 441 -20.79 1.78 6.34
CA THR A 441 -21.08 3.20 6.55
C THR A 441 -20.97 3.94 5.22
N THR A 442 -22.02 4.67 4.86
CA THR A 442 -22.02 5.59 3.71
C THR A 442 -22.25 7.01 4.19
N ALA A 443 -21.58 7.97 3.56
CA ALA A 443 -21.78 9.40 3.82
C ALA A 443 -22.83 10.00 2.88
N ALA A 444 -23.40 11.15 3.28
CA ALA A 444 -24.41 11.88 2.52
C ALA A 444 -23.83 12.65 1.32
N GLN A 445 -23.22 11.92 0.39
CA GLN A 445 -22.53 12.41 -0.80
C GLN A 445 -23.17 11.86 -2.08
N GLY A 446 -22.92 12.47 -3.23
CA GLY A 446 -23.61 12.17 -4.50
C GLY A 446 -23.08 10.98 -5.29
N TYR A 447 -22.20 10.14 -4.72
CA TYR A 447 -21.67 8.97 -5.42
C TYR A 447 -22.72 7.86 -5.55
N ASN A 448 -22.55 7.02 -6.57
CA ASN A 448 -23.31 5.78 -6.73
C ASN A 448 -22.67 4.64 -5.94
N LEU A 449 -23.48 3.69 -5.47
CA LEU A 449 -23.00 2.46 -4.84
C LEU A 449 -23.56 1.23 -5.57
N VAL A 450 -22.67 0.30 -5.88
CA VAL A 450 -23.01 -0.93 -6.60
C VAL A 450 -22.50 -2.15 -5.83
N LEU A 451 -23.41 -3.03 -5.42
CA LEU A 451 -23.13 -4.29 -4.72
C LEU A 451 -23.49 -5.47 -5.64
N ASN A 452 -22.59 -5.89 -6.52
CA ASN A 452 -22.85 -6.93 -7.51
C ASN A 452 -22.69 -8.34 -6.92
N GLY A 453 -21.54 -8.65 -6.29
CA GLY A 453 -21.17 -10.01 -5.89
C GLY A 453 -21.89 -10.58 -4.67
N GLY A 454 -23.04 -10.01 -4.29
CA GLY A 454 -23.73 -10.27 -3.03
C GLY A 454 -23.13 -9.52 -1.83
N ALA A 455 -23.82 -9.58 -0.70
CA ALA A 455 -23.39 -8.94 0.53
C ALA A 455 -23.81 -9.74 1.77
N THR A 456 -23.01 -9.66 2.83
CA THR A 456 -23.37 -10.10 4.18
C THR A 456 -22.94 -9.01 5.16
N ILE A 457 -23.93 -8.26 5.65
CA ILE A 457 -23.73 -7.15 6.57
C ILE A 457 -24.52 -7.40 7.84
N THR A 458 -23.86 -7.48 8.98
CA THR A 458 -24.51 -7.96 10.21
C THR A 458 -25.26 -6.86 10.95
N ASN A 459 -24.75 -5.63 10.93
CA ASN A 459 -25.40 -4.50 11.58
C ASN A 459 -26.40 -3.83 10.62
N ALA A 460 -27.33 -3.06 11.17
CA ALA A 460 -28.28 -2.27 10.40
C ALA A 460 -27.55 -1.35 9.41
N VAL A 461 -28.04 -1.31 8.17
CA VAL A 461 -27.52 -0.43 7.12
C VAL A 461 -28.53 0.65 6.78
N SER A 462 -28.08 1.90 6.85
CA SER A 462 -28.76 3.04 6.25
C SER A 462 -27.88 3.60 5.16
N PHE A 463 -28.35 3.55 3.92
CA PHE A 463 -27.67 4.18 2.80
C PHE A 463 -27.99 5.67 2.79
N ALA A 464 -26.99 6.50 3.14
CA ALA A 464 -27.12 7.96 3.24
C ALA A 464 -26.68 8.69 1.97
N HIS A 465 -25.93 8.03 1.08
CA HIS A 465 -25.51 8.60 -0.20
C HIS A 465 -26.72 8.90 -1.08
N THR A 466 -26.61 9.95 -1.91
CA THR A 466 -27.72 10.49 -2.72
C THR A 466 -27.63 10.13 -4.20
N GLY A 467 -26.54 9.47 -4.63
CA GLY A 467 -26.47 8.83 -5.94
C GLY A 467 -27.37 7.60 -6.05
N THR A 468 -27.18 6.80 -7.08
CA THR A 468 -27.94 5.57 -7.31
C THR A 468 -27.38 4.39 -6.50
N LEU A 469 -28.26 3.51 -6.04
CA LEU A 469 -27.91 2.27 -5.36
C LEU A 469 -28.28 1.07 -6.24
N THR A 470 -27.35 0.15 -6.48
CA THR A 470 -27.60 -1.13 -7.16
C THR A 470 -27.35 -2.30 -6.22
N LEU A 471 -28.36 -3.17 -6.07
CA LEU A 471 -28.36 -4.35 -5.21
C LEU A 471 -28.43 -5.63 -6.07
N GLY A 472 -27.27 -6.26 -6.24
CA GLY A 472 -27.04 -7.40 -7.12
C GLY A 472 -26.92 -7.00 -8.58
N ASN A 473 -26.46 -7.94 -9.41
CA ASN A 473 -26.49 -7.88 -10.88
C ASN A 473 -27.07 -9.15 -11.53
N ASP A 474 -27.40 -10.18 -10.74
CA ASP A 474 -28.06 -11.41 -11.16
C ASP A 474 -29.23 -11.75 -10.21
N ALA A 475 -30.22 -12.51 -10.70
CA ALA A 475 -31.36 -12.95 -9.90
C ALA A 475 -30.98 -13.93 -8.79
N ALA A 476 -29.84 -14.62 -8.92
CA ALA A 476 -29.29 -15.54 -7.93
C ALA A 476 -28.56 -14.82 -6.78
N ASP A 477 -28.26 -13.53 -6.91
CA ASP A 477 -27.54 -12.79 -5.87
C ASP A 477 -28.36 -12.72 -4.58
N VAL A 478 -27.68 -12.87 -3.45
CA VAL A 478 -28.24 -12.68 -2.12
C VAL A 478 -27.47 -11.58 -1.41
N LEU A 479 -28.19 -10.53 -1.02
CA LEU A 479 -27.70 -9.46 -0.18
C LEU A 479 -28.36 -9.59 1.18
N LEU A 480 -27.63 -10.18 2.13
CA LEU A 480 -28.04 -10.36 3.51
C LEU A 480 -27.67 -9.12 4.33
N PHE A 481 -28.68 -8.35 4.72
CA PHE A 481 -28.60 -7.26 5.68
C PHE A 481 -29.19 -7.75 7.00
N ASP A 482 -28.39 -8.47 7.78
CA ASP A 482 -28.85 -9.21 8.96
C ASP A 482 -29.60 -8.31 9.93
N GLY A 483 -29.04 -7.13 10.26
CA GLY A 483 -29.63 -6.13 11.15
C GLY A 483 -30.59 -5.13 10.49
N GLY A 484 -31.03 -5.39 9.26
CA GLY A 484 -32.01 -4.56 8.55
C GLY A 484 -31.42 -3.56 7.55
N LEU A 485 -32.30 -3.02 6.70
CA LEU A 485 -31.94 -2.19 5.56
C LEU A 485 -32.86 -0.97 5.41
N THR A 486 -32.28 0.21 5.29
CA THR A 486 -32.95 1.45 4.89
C THR A 486 -32.21 2.10 3.71
N ALA A 487 -32.93 2.37 2.62
CA ALA A 487 -32.43 3.00 1.40
C ALA A 487 -33.43 4.04 0.88
N THR A 488 -33.63 5.12 1.63
CA THR A 488 -34.55 6.22 1.28
C THR A 488 -33.84 7.39 0.61
N ASP A 489 -32.59 7.65 0.98
CA ASP A 489 -31.80 8.80 0.51
C ASP A 489 -31.20 8.65 -0.90
N PRO A 490 -30.87 7.46 -1.43
CA PRO A 490 -30.40 7.30 -2.80
C PRO A 490 -31.40 7.89 -3.81
N SER A 491 -30.95 8.45 -4.93
CA SER A 491 -31.85 8.98 -5.97
C SER A 491 -32.63 7.90 -6.73
N GLY A 492 -32.25 6.64 -6.59
CA GLY A 492 -32.95 5.48 -7.13
C GLY A 492 -32.29 4.20 -6.67
N VAL A 493 -33.11 3.16 -6.49
CA VAL A 493 -32.64 1.81 -6.12
C VAL A 493 -32.90 0.87 -7.28
N THR A 494 -31.88 0.12 -7.71
CA THR A 494 -32.01 -0.99 -8.66
C THR A 494 -31.85 -2.30 -7.91
N LEU A 495 -32.80 -3.21 -8.06
CA LEU A 495 -32.77 -4.53 -7.45
C LEU A 495 -32.73 -5.62 -8.53
N ASN A 496 -31.72 -6.49 -8.44
CA ASN A 496 -31.56 -7.61 -9.37
C ASN A 496 -31.84 -8.96 -8.72
N GLY A 497 -31.43 -9.15 -7.47
CA GLY A 497 -31.55 -10.43 -6.76
C GLY A 497 -32.44 -10.38 -5.53
N THR A 498 -31.99 -11.06 -4.48
CA THR A 498 -32.67 -11.17 -3.20
C THR A 498 -32.07 -10.19 -2.19
N VAL A 499 -32.90 -9.30 -1.64
CA VAL A 499 -32.62 -8.60 -0.37
C VAL A 499 -33.18 -9.44 0.75
N ARG A 500 -32.33 -9.79 1.71
CA ARG A 500 -32.69 -10.65 2.84
C ARG A 500 -32.29 -10.02 4.17
N THR A 501 -33.12 -10.20 5.19
CA THR A 501 -32.80 -9.87 6.60
C THR A 501 -33.19 -11.04 7.50
N SER A 502 -32.80 -11.01 8.78
CA SER A 502 -33.05 -12.10 9.74
C SER A 502 -34.12 -11.79 10.79
N GLY A 503 -35.21 -11.15 10.36
CA GLY A 503 -36.25 -10.63 11.25
C GLY A 503 -36.17 -9.13 11.46
N ASP A 504 -35.46 -8.42 10.58
CA ASP A 504 -35.26 -6.99 10.63
C ASP A 504 -35.93 -6.28 9.45
N ALA A 505 -36.33 -5.03 9.66
CA ALA A 505 -37.13 -4.32 8.67
C ALA A 505 -36.33 -4.00 7.40
N VAL A 506 -37.07 -3.94 6.28
CA VAL A 506 -36.57 -3.43 5.00
C VAL A 506 -37.39 -2.22 4.60
N SER A 507 -36.73 -1.09 4.34
CA SER A 507 -37.34 0.11 3.78
C SER A 507 -36.59 0.55 2.52
N LEU A 508 -37.20 0.39 1.36
CA LEU A 508 -36.64 0.78 0.07
C LEU A 508 -37.44 1.91 -0.55
N GLY A 509 -36.74 3.00 -0.87
CA GLY A 509 -37.31 4.16 -1.53
C GLY A 509 -38.28 4.98 -0.69
N ASP A 510 -38.66 6.12 -1.26
CA ASP A 510 -39.61 7.09 -0.74
C ASP A 510 -40.32 7.80 -1.92
N GLY A 511 -41.03 8.89 -1.68
CA GLY A 511 -41.72 9.63 -2.76
C GLY A 511 -40.81 10.16 -3.88
N ASN A 512 -39.50 10.27 -3.66
CA ASN A 512 -38.51 10.74 -4.63
C ASN A 512 -37.55 9.63 -5.10
N THR A 513 -37.53 8.48 -4.42
CA THR A 513 -36.61 7.37 -4.67
C THR A 513 -37.36 6.17 -5.24
N ALA A 514 -37.36 6.04 -6.56
CA ALA A 514 -37.98 4.90 -7.24
C ALA A 514 -37.17 3.60 -7.08
N LEU A 515 -37.86 2.47 -7.14
CA LEU A 515 -37.29 1.13 -7.19
C LEU A 515 -37.45 0.54 -8.59
N THR A 516 -36.34 0.20 -9.23
CA THR A 516 -36.32 -0.47 -10.53
C THR A 516 -35.94 -1.93 -10.36
N LEU A 517 -36.76 -2.85 -10.86
CA LEU A 517 -36.45 -4.27 -10.92
C LEU A 517 -35.74 -4.56 -12.25
N ALA A 518 -34.48 -4.97 -12.17
CA ALA A 518 -33.67 -5.27 -13.33
C ALA A 518 -33.44 -6.78 -13.51
N GLY A 519 -33.45 -7.55 -12.43
CA GLY A 519 -33.40 -9.02 -12.49
C GLY A 519 -34.75 -9.63 -12.83
N THR A 520 -34.74 -10.84 -13.41
CA THR A 520 -35.97 -11.55 -13.79
C THR A 520 -36.85 -11.87 -12.58
N THR A 521 -36.24 -12.05 -11.41
CA THR A 521 -36.94 -12.26 -10.15
C THR A 521 -36.20 -11.54 -9.05
N SER A 522 -36.87 -10.56 -8.46
CA SER A 522 -36.41 -9.84 -7.28
C SER A 522 -37.19 -10.31 -6.07
N ILE A 523 -36.50 -10.53 -4.95
CA ILE A 523 -37.11 -11.03 -3.72
C ILE A 523 -36.74 -10.09 -2.58
N ILE A 524 -37.72 -9.73 -1.75
CA ILE A 524 -37.48 -9.09 -0.46
C ILE A 524 -38.03 -10.02 0.61
N ASP A 525 -37.13 -10.56 1.43
CA ASP A 525 -37.44 -11.59 2.42
C ASP A 525 -36.87 -11.23 3.78
N THR A 526 -37.74 -10.89 4.73
CA THR A 526 -37.33 -10.55 6.09
C THR A 526 -37.29 -11.76 7.02
N THR A 527 -37.57 -12.96 6.51
CA THR A 527 -37.63 -14.19 7.30
C THR A 527 -36.35 -15.01 7.27
N ASN A 528 -35.31 -14.54 6.57
CA ASN A 528 -34.11 -15.29 6.26
C ASN A 528 -34.40 -16.72 5.74
N ASN A 529 -35.16 -16.82 4.64
CA ASN A 529 -35.59 -18.07 4.03
C ASN A 529 -36.32 -19.00 5.04
N GLY A 530 -37.17 -18.40 5.89
CA GLY A 530 -37.92 -19.09 6.94
C GLY A 530 -37.16 -19.34 8.25
N GLY A 531 -35.89 -18.94 8.37
CA GLY A 531 -35.12 -19.02 9.61
C GLY A 531 -35.71 -18.20 10.77
N THR A 532 -36.31 -17.06 10.45
CA THR A 532 -37.05 -16.19 11.38
C THR A 532 -38.49 -16.05 10.89
N ALA A 533 -39.35 -17.03 11.22
CA ALA A 533 -40.73 -17.12 10.71
C ALA A 533 -41.58 -15.85 10.92
N ALA A 534 -41.34 -15.12 12.02
CA ALA A 534 -42.03 -13.86 12.27
C ALA A 534 -41.70 -12.78 11.22
N GLY A 535 -40.47 -12.79 10.69
CA GLY A 535 -39.97 -11.72 9.83
C GLY A 535 -40.09 -10.32 10.45
N ALA A 536 -40.12 -9.33 9.59
CA ALA A 536 -40.32 -7.93 9.92
C ALA A 536 -40.91 -7.16 8.73
N GLY A 537 -41.27 -5.90 8.96
CA GLY A 537 -41.95 -5.07 7.98
C GLY A 537 -41.14 -4.86 6.70
N ILE A 538 -41.84 -4.84 5.57
CA ILE A 538 -41.32 -4.44 4.26
C ILE A 538 -42.03 -3.15 3.83
N THR A 539 -41.27 -2.08 3.64
CA THR A 539 -41.76 -0.80 3.14
C THR A 539 -41.16 -0.50 1.77
N LEU A 540 -42.03 -0.25 0.79
CA LEU A 540 -41.68 0.25 -0.54
C LEU A 540 -42.25 1.67 -0.65
N GLY A 541 -41.41 2.67 -0.40
CA GLY A 541 -41.86 4.06 -0.33
C GLY A 541 -42.08 4.70 -1.70
N GLY A 542 -41.27 4.30 -2.70
CA GLY A 542 -41.31 4.83 -4.06
C GLY A 542 -42.06 3.94 -5.06
N ALA A 543 -42.18 4.43 -6.29
CA ALA A 543 -42.75 3.65 -7.39
C ALA A 543 -41.85 2.45 -7.68
N VAL A 544 -42.46 1.29 -7.96
CA VAL A 544 -41.74 0.04 -8.25
C VAL A 544 -42.05 -0.39 -9.67
N ASP A 545 -41.07 -0.35 -10.58
CA ASP A 545 -41.28 -0.68 -12.00
C ASP A 545 -40.24 -1.68 -12.50
N GLY A 546 -40.58 -2.42 -13.56
CA GLY A 546 -39.62 -3.23 -14.30
C GLY A 546 -38.76 -2.38 -15.25
N THR A 547 -37.73 -2.99 -15.82
CA THR A 547 -36.97 -2.41 -16.95
C THR A 547 -37.61 -2.75 -18.30
N LEU A 548 -38.35 -3.85 -18.37
CA LEU A 548 -39.10 -4.28 -19.55
C LEU A 548 -40.47 -4.77 -19.13
N ALA A 549 -41.50 -4.28 -19.82
CA ALA A 549 -42.88 -4.64 -19.54
C ALA A 549 -43.07 -6.16 -19.48
N ASN A 550 -43.75 -6.62 -18.43
CA ASN A 550 -44.15 -8.00 -18.22
C ASN A 550 -42.99 -9.00 -18.13
N THR A 551 -41.78 -8.55 -17.76
CA THR A 551 -40.59 -9.43 -17.70
C THR A 551 -40.09 -9.67 -16.27
N GLN A 552 -40.01 -8.63 -15.44
CA GLN A 552 -39.47 -8.76 -14.08
C GLN A 552 -40.57 -9.05 -13.05
N SER A 553 -40.29 -9.94 -12.10
CA SER A 553 -41.19 -10.28 -11.00
C SER A 553 -40.68 -9.80 -9.65
N LEU A 554 -41.61 -9.48 -8.75
CA LEU A 554 -41.33 -9.14 -7.36
C LEU A 554 -41.98 -10.15 -6.42
N SER A 555 -41.23 -10.70 -5.48
CA SER A 555 -41.76 -11.48 -4.37
C SER A 555 -41.46 -10.81 -3.04
N LEU A 556 -42.48 -10.72 -2.18
CA LEU A 556 -42.40 -10.11 -0.86
C LEU A 556 -42.75 -11.14 0.20
N ASN A 557 -41.87 -11.30 1.18
CA ASN A 557 -42.07 -12.19 2.32
C ASN A 557 -41.71 -11.45 3.62
N ALA A 558 -42.72 -10.94 4.30
CA ALA A 558 -42.56 -10.22 5.57
C ALA A 558 -42.71 -11.13 6.81
N GLY A 559 -42.97 -12.43 6.60
CA GLY A 559 -43.25 -13.38 7.69
C GLY A 559 -44.61 -13.16 8.37
N THR A 560 -44.87 -13.90 9.45
CA THR A 560 -46.16 -13.85 10.16
C THR A 560 -46.33 -12.64 11.07
N GLY A 561 -45.27 -11.86 11.29
CA GLY A 561 -45.24 -10.68 12.16
C GLY A 561 -44.98 -9.37 11.42
N GLY A 562 -44.38 -9.41 10.23
CA GLY A 562 -44.08 -8.22 9.43
C GLY A 562 -45.21 -7.83 8.49
N ALA A 563 -45.60 -6.55 8.48
CA ALA A 563 -46.54 -6.02 7.49
C ALA A 563 -45.81 -5.58 6.20
N ILE A 564 -46.52 -5.60 5.06
CA ILE A 564 -46.05 -5.05 3.80
C ILE A 564 -46.75 -3.71 3.53
N ALA A 565 -46.01 -2.67 3.22
CA ALA A 565 -46.55 -1.37 2.83
C ALA A 565 -45.89 -0.87 1.55
N ALA A 566 -46.66 -0.75 0.48
CA ALA A 566 -46.25 -0.05 -0.74
C ALA A 566 -47.00 1.28 -0.83
N SER A 567 -46.27 2.38 -0.66
CA SER A 567 -46.86 3.72 -0.56
C SER A 567 -47.17 4.33 -1.93
N SER A 568 -46.49 3.88 -2.98
CA SER A 568 -46.64 4.37 -4.34
C SER A 568 -47.14 3.27 -5.28
N THR A 569 -47.05 3.51 -6.58
CA THR A 569 -47.47 2.58 -7.63
C THR A 569 -46.52 1.41 -7.81
N ILE A 570 -47.07 0.25 -8.22
CA ILE A 570 -46.28 -0.92 -8.64
C ILE A 570 -46.64 -1.25 -10.08
N GLY A 571 -45.66 -1.24 -10.98
CA GLY A 571 -45.75 -1.64 -12.38
C GLY A 571 -46.56 -0.71 -13.28
N THR A 572 -46.87 0.51 -12.84
CA THR A 572 -47.66 1.46 -13.64
C THR A 572 -46.83 2.19 -14.68
N GLY A 573 -45.54 2.41 -14.43
CA GLY A 573 -44.62 2.98 -15.40
C GLY A 573 -44.18 1.91 -16.40
N THR A 574 -43.67 0.79 -15.87
CA THR A 574 -43.33 -0.41 -16.65
C THR A 574 -43.82 -1.63 -15.89
N SER A 575 -44.82 -2.30 -16.46
CA SER A 575 -45.52 -3.41 -15.81
C SER A 575 -44.60 -4.54 -15.40
N LEU A 576 -44.83 -5.05 -14.18
CA LEU A 576 -44.17 -6.27 -13.72
C LEU A 576 -44.77 -7.49 -14.43
N ALA A 577 -44.02 -8.58 -14.54
CA ALA A 577 -44.59 -9.87 -14.91
C ALA A 577 -45.55 -10.34 -13.80
N THR A 578 -45.02 -10.45 -12.58
CA THR A 578 -45.74 -10.99 -11.43
C THR A 578 -45.39 -10.22 -10.16
N LEU A 579 -46.40 -9.96 -9.34
CA LEU A 579 -46.23 -9.56 -7.95
C LEU A 579 -46.72 -10.70 -7.04
N THR A 580 -45.87 -11.16 -6.14
CA THR A 580 -46.18 -12.21 -5.18
C THR A 580 -46.10 -11.67 -3.75
N VAL A 581 -47.17 -11.85 -2.98
CA VAL A 581 -47.14 -11.77 -1.52
C VAL A 581 -47.06 -13.20 -1.00
N THR A 582 -45.90 -13.56 -0.45
CA THR A 582 -45.64 -14.91 0.04
C THR A 582 -46.22 -15.11 1.44
N ASN A 583 -45.89 -14.20 2.36
CA ASN A 583 -46.44 -14.16 3.72
C ASN A 583 -46.33 -12.73 4.27
N SER A 584 -47.26 -12.33 5.13
CA SER A 584 -47.27 -11.03 5.81
C SER A 584 -48.18 -11.04 7.05
N ASN A 585 -48.08 -10.04 7.90
CA ASN A 585 -49.08 -9.66 8.91
C ASN A 585 -49.96 -8.51 8.39
N GLY A 586 -50.46 -8.67 7.17
CA GLY A 586 -51.20 -7.67 6.40
C GLY A 586 -50.31 -6.98 5.37
N ALA A 587 -50.91 -6.64 4.24
CA ALA A 587 -50.27 -5.93 3.15
C ALA A 587 -51.15 -4.77 2.69
N THR A 588 -50.56 -3.60 2.44
CA THR A 588 -51.27 -2.43 1.92
C THR A 588 -50.55 -1.88 0.70
N PHE A 589 -51.26 -1.81 -0.42
CA PHE A 589 -50.83 -1.18 -1.66
C PHE A 589 -51.62 0.10 -1.86
N SER A 590 -51.00 1.24 -1.54
CA SER A 590 -51.65 2.56 -1.56
C SER A 590 -51.83 3.09 -2.98
N GLY A 591 -50.86 2.86 -3.86
CA GLY A 591 -50.94 3.21 -5.28
C GLY A 591 -51.55 2.09 -6.13
N ALA A 592 -51.73 2.40 -7.42
CA ALA A 592 -52.17 1.40 -8.39
C ALA A 592 -51.13 0.28 -8.57
N VAL A 593 -51.61 -0.94 -8.77
CA VAL A 593 -50.79 -2.13 -9.00
C VAL A 593 -51.11 -2.69 -10.39
N THR A 594 -50.10 -2.79 -11.25
CA THR A 594 -50.23 -3.30 -12.62
C THR A 594 -49.22 -4.41 -12.87
N THR A 595 -49.71 -5.58 -13.27
CA THR A 595 -48.88 -6.68 -13.73
C THR A 595 -49.38 -7.22 -15.07
N GLY A 596 -48.49 -7.81 -15.85
CA GLY A 596 -48.79 -8.38 -17.16
C GLY A 596 -49.03 -9.87 -17.19
N THR A 597 -48.83 -10.57 -16.08
CA THR A 597 -49.12 -12.00 -15.96
C THR A 597 -50.01 -12.28 -14.77
N SER A 598 -49.55 -11.95 -13.55
CA SER A 598 -50.30 -12.29 -12.35
C SER A 598 -50.02 -11.43 -11.13
N VAL A 599 -50.98 -11.45 -10.21
CA VAL A 599 -50.76 -11.17 -8.79
C VAL A 599 -51.06 -12.44 -8.02
N VAL A 600 -50.13 -12.86 -7.16
CA VAL A 600 -50.22 -14.11 -6.39
C VAL A 600 -50.20 -13.81 -4.91
N LEU A 601 -51.27 -14.18 -4.22
CA LEU A 601 -51.43 -14.01 -2.77
C LEU A 601 -51.39 -15.39 -2.13
N THR A 602 -50.26 -15.72 -1.50
CA THR A 602 -49.97 -17.08 -1.01
C THR A 602 -50.41 -17.26 0.44
N ASP A 603 -50.04 -16.33 1.31
CA ASP A 603 -50.43 -16.38 2.72
C ASP A 603 -50.34 -15.01 3.35
N THR A 604 -51.03 -14.85 4.48
CA THR A 604 -50.98 -13.70 5.37
C THR A 604 -51.64 -14.12 6.69
N THR A 605 -51.19 -13.58 7.83
CA THR A 605 -51.74 -13.89 9.15
C THR A 605 -53.27 -13.82 9.13
N ASP A 606 -53.93 -14.87 9.64
CA ASP A 606 -55.37 -15.01 9.62
C ASP A 606 -56.10 -13.75 10.11
N ALA A 607 -57.19 -13.39 9.43
CA ALA A 607 -58.01 -12.19 9.66
C ALA A 607 -57.29 -10.84 9.51
N THR A 608 -56.01 -10.81 9.10
CA THR A 608 -55.37 -9.57 8.61
C THR A 608 -55.58 -9.41 7.10
N ALA A 609 -55.52 -8.17 6.61
CA ALA A 609 -55.94 -7.84 5.25
C ALA A 609 -54.77 -7.65 4.30
N ILE A 610 -54.93 -8.17 3.08
CA ILE A 610 -54.22 -7.70 1.89
C ILE A 610 -55.14 -6.66 1.22
N THR A 611 -54.71 -5.40 1.21
CA THR A 611 -55.51 -4.25 0.78
C THR A 611 -54.89 -3.57 -0.43
N PHE A 612 -55.66 -3.47 -1.51
CA PHE A 612 -55.35 -2.66 -2.68
C PHE A 612 -56.19 -1.38 -2.63
N ASN A 613 -55.59 -0.29 -2.18
CA ASN A 613 -56.23 1.03 -2.13
C ASN A 613 -56.23 1.74 -3.48
N GLY A 614 -55.19 1.52 -4.30
CA GLY A 614 -55.22 1.90 -5.71
C GLY A 614 -55.81 0.81 -6.60
N ALA A 615 -56.03 1.15 -7.88
CA ALA A 615 -56.56 0.23 -8.87
C ALA A 615 -55.64 -0.99 -9.07
N LEU A 616 -56.21 -2.19 -9.06
CA LEU A 616 -55.51 -3.43 -9.39
C LEU A 616 -55.75 -3.82 -10.86
N THR A 617 -54.72 -3.87 -11.68
CA THR A 617 -54.78 -4.37 -13.08
C THR A 617 -53.87 -5.58 -13.25
N THR A 618 -54.44 -6.74 -13.51
CA THR A 618 -53.66 -7.98 -13.71
C THR A 618 -54.43 -8.96 -14.57
N PRO A 619 -53.80 -9.75 -15.46
CA PRO A 619 -54.52 -10.80 -16.14
C PRO A 619 -55.03 -11.87 -15.18
N THR A 620 -54.22 -12.29 -14.21
CA THR A 620 -54.56 -13.35 -13.26
C THR A 620 -54.41 -12.87 -11.83
N LEU A 621 -55.41 -13.12 -10.98
CA LEU A 621 -55.29 -12.98 -9.53
C LEU A 621 -55.43 -14.36 -8.90
N THR A 622 -54.36 -14.84 -8.27
CA THR A 622 -54.34 -16.12 -7.56
C THR A 622 -54.43 -15.87 -6.07
N THR A 623 -55.38 -16.52 -5.40
CA THR A 623 -55.52 -16.50 -3.94
C THR A 623 -55.42 -17.92 -3.41
N ALA A 624 -54.61 -18.13 -2.38
CA ALA A 624 -54.53 -19.42 -1.71
C ALA A 624 -55.68 -19.60 -0.72
N ALA A 625 -55.98 -20.86 -0.36
CA ALA A 625 -57.02 -21.21 0.60
C ALA A 625 -56.57 -21.01 2.06
N GLN A 626 -56.28 -19.75 2.41
CA GLN A 626 -55.78 -19.31 3.71
C GLN A 626 -56.75 -18.32 4.37
N GLY A 627 -56.59 -18.07 5.69
CA GLY A 627 -57.54 -17.30 6.50
C GLY A 627 -57.45 -15.78 6.41
N TYR A 628 -56.69 -15.21 5.48
CA TYR A 628 -56.52 -13.77 5.33
C TYR A 628 -57.74 -13.09 4.69
N ASN A 629 -57.90 -11.79 4.95
CA ASN A 629 -58.90 -10.94 4.31
C ASN A 629 -58.34 -10.32 3.03
N LEU A 630 -59.17 -10.13 2.01
CA LEU A 630 -58.80 -9.43 0.78
C LEU A 630 -59.69 -8.20 0.59
N VAL A 631 -59.08 -7.04 0.36
CA VAL A 631 -59.76 -5.77 0.17
C VAL A 631 -59.32 -5.13 -1.15
N LEU A 632 -60.27 -4.93 -2.07
CA LEU A 632 -60.06 -4.25 -3.35
C LEU A 632 -60.81 -2.93 -3.37
N ASN A 633 -60.19 -1.85 -2.88
CA ASN A 633 -60.82 -0.55 -2.75
C ASN A 633 -60.79 0.24 -4.08
N GLY A 634 -59.62 0.55 -4.64
CA GLY A 634 -59.48 1.48 -5.77
C GLY A 634 -59.91 0.98 -7.15
N GLY A 635 -60.82 0.01 -7.22
CA GLY A 635 -61.21 -0.71 -8.43
C GLY A 635 -60.28 -1.86 -8.80
N ALA A 636 -60.74 -2.72 -9.71
CA ALA A 636 -59.99 -3.88 -10.19
C ALA A 636 -60.30 -4.17 -11.67
N THR A 637 -59.31 -4.61 -12.44
CA THR A 637 -59.46 -5.15 -13.79
C THR A 637 -58.69 -6.47 -13.86
N ILE A 638 -59.44 -7.57 -13.88
CA ILE A 638 -58.92 -8.94 -13.94
C ILE A 638 -59.45 -9.62 -15.18
N THR A 639 -58.57 -9.91 -16.14
CA THR A 639 -59.02 -10.37 -17.47
C THR A 639 -59.32 -11.85 -17.51
N ASN A 640 -58.59 -12.67 -16.73
CA ASN A 640 -58.84 -14.10 -16.63
C ASN A 640 -59.86 -14.40 -15.52
N ALA A 641 -60.41 -15.61 -15.54
CA ALA A 641 -61.32 -16.07 -14.49
C ALA A 641 -60.63 -16.02 -13.12
N VAL A 642 -61.29 -15.43 -12.13
CA VAL A 642 -60.78 -15.39 -10.75
C VAL A 642 -61.61 -16.32 -9.85
N SER A 643 -60.91 -17.09 -9.03
CA SER A 643 -61.50 -17.83 -7.90
C SER A 643 -60.92 -17.29 -6.60
N PHE A 644 -61.76 -16.69 -5.78
CA PHE A 644 -61.37 -16.31 -4.42
C PHE A 644 -61.46 -17.54 -3.51
N ALA A 645 -60.29 -18.13 -3.22
CA ALA A 645 -60.17 -19.35 -2.42
C ALA A 645 -59.87 -19.08 -0.93
N HIS A 646 -59.40 -17.87 -0.60
CA HIS A 646 -59.18 -17.44 0.79
C HIS A 646 -60.49 -17.51 1.60
N THR A 647 -60.38 -17.82 2.88
CA THR A 647 -61.53 -18.07 3.78
C THR A 647 -61.84 -16.89 4.71
N GLY A 648 -61.07 -15.80 4.61
CA GLY A 648 -61.34 -14.55 5.33
C GLY A 648 -62.45 -13.72 4.66
N THR A 649 -62.51 -12.43 5.00
CA THR A 649 -63.48 -11.51 4.41
C THR A 649 -63.00 -10.98 3.06
N LEU A 650 -63.92 -10.87 2.10
CA LEU A 650 -63.68 -10.24 0.80
C LEU A 650 -64.44 -8.91 0.72
N THR A 651 -63.71 -7.80 0.57
CA THR A 651 -64.30 -6.47 0.35
C THR A 651 -64.03 -5.99 -1.07
N LEU A 652 -65.08 -5.57 -1.77
CA LEU A 652 -65.06 -5.13 -3.17
C LEU A 652 -65.61 -3.70 -3.28
N GLY A 653 -64.72 -2.74 -3.53
CA GLY A 653 -65.01 -1.30 -3.58
C GLY A 653 -65.19 -0.67 -2.20
N ASN A 654 -64.91 0.63 -2.10
CA ASN A 654 -65.20 1.48 -0.95
C ASN A 654 -65.82 2.84 -1.32
N ASP A 655 -65.92 3.17 -2.61
CA ASP A 655 -66.58 4.34 -3.18
C ASP A 655 -67.51 3.91 -4.34
N ALA A 656 -68.58 4.69 -4.58
CA ALA A 656 -69.51 4.47 -5.69
C ALA A 656 -68.86 4.64 -7.07
N ALA A 657 -67.68 5.27 -7.14
CA ALA A 657 -66.91 5.43 -8.36
C ALA A 657 -66.04 4.22 -8.72
N ASP A 658 -65.88 3.26 -7.80
CA ASP A 658 -65.02 2.10 -8.03
C ASP A 658 -65.60 1.18 -9.10
N VAL A 659 -64.76 0.80 -10.06
CA VAL A 659 -65.10 -0.15 -11.12
C VAL A 659 -64.32 -1.44 -10.89
N LEU A 660 -65.04 -2.54 -10.67
CA LEU A 660 -64.48 -3.88 -10.60
C LEU A 660 -64.91 -4.69 -11.84
N LEU A 661 -63.95 -4.98 -12.70
CA LEU A 661 -64.11 -5.72 -13.95
C LEU A 661 -63.45 -7.09 -13.83
N PHE A 662 -64.24 -8.14 -14.02
CA PHE A 662 -63.80 -9.55 -14.00
C PHE A 662 -64.18 -10.21 -15.34
N ASP A 663 -63.43 -9.92 -16.41
CA ASP A 663 -63.81 -10.29 -17.79
C ASP A 663 -63.89 -11.80 -18.01
N GLY A 664 -63.04 -12.57 -17.32
CA GLY A 664 -63.04 -14.03 -17.39
C GLY A 664 -64.04 -14.71 -16.47
N GLY A 665 -64.80 -13.94 -15.68
CA GLY A 665 -65.76 -14.44 -14.69
C GLY A 665 -65.20 -14.51 -13.27
N LEU A 666 -66.12 -14.51 -12.30
CA LEU A 666 -65.85 -14.49 -10.86
C LEU A 666 -66.50 -15.71 -10.20
N THR A 667 -65.68 -16.48 -9.46
CA THR A 667 -66.15 -17.51 -8.53
C THR A 667 -65.66 -17.19 -7.12
N ALA A 668 -66.57 -17.25 -6.14
CA ALA A 668 -66.23 -17.08 -4.73
C ALA A 668 -66.70 -18.34 -3.98
N THR A 669 -65.74 -19.14 -3.52
CA THR A 669 -66.01 -20.35 -2.74
C THR A 669 -65.52 -20.13 -1.32
N ASP A 670 -66.43 -19.78 -0.42
CA ASP A 670 -66.21 -19.63 1.04
C ASP A 670 -65.51 -18.36 1.60
N PRO A 671 -65.59 -17.16 0.98
CA PRO A 671 -65.32 -15.92 1.72
C PRO A 671 -66.55 -15.51 2.54
N ARG A 672 -66.38 -15.17 3.82
CA ARG A 672 -67.45 -14.53 4.60
C ARG A 672 -67.57 -13.08 4.12
N ALA A 673 -68.52 -12.82 3.22
CA ALA A 673 -68.81 -11.49 2.67
C ALA A 673 -69.23 -10.49 3.76
#